data_AF-A0A939XI82-F1
#
_entry.id   AF-A0A939XI82-F1
#
_cell.length_a   1.000
_cell.length_b   1.000
_cell.length_c   1.000
_cell.angle_alpha   90.00
_cell.angle_beta   90.00
_cell.angle_gamma   90.00
#
_symmetry.space_group_name_H-M   'P 1'
#
loop_
_entity.id
_entity.type
_entity.pdbx_description
1 polymer ?
#
loop_
_entity_poly.entity_id
_entity_poly.type
_entity_poly.pdbx_seq_one_letter_code
_entity_poly.pdbx_strand_id
1 'polypeptide(L)'
;MKIRQFFSLYLTNIFGVMNDQMLKTLVCFVAATWTDKFDKTTIVSAMAAAMVLPYIFLSPLAGKLPHFFRKKKIVNTAKLCELPIMLIAVLGFYFENIGIAMTAVLLMGLQSSLFSPAKYGLIKDIGGEEGISMGMGGMEAFAFLGMLVGTVAGSIMSDHDSLTLYAGMLFGIAALGLLFSYTIKADETKTAEETSANPFKFIRESSAIAKKYKGLSHVILLLSLFWWFCTSVQLILITHCEEYLSMTNTQTGYLLAIMAIGITVGCLLGGRLNHKRYMLGSVPRIGVLAGLLMVVVFILPFNQMGDHRMVYFGIFMTTIAITVGIFKIPLDAEIQKRVDSSELNIILAYFNLISFIFILAASATNILITYFLPTTYVFLFDGIILAAWSMYFMFYYKGSLCYRVRNFIRLHYDIKMTNKEALNVPAGENLLVLPMHRALLDPLILFSELYDYKLQPMVDARFWKNKFLGHVLNLFDAVQVPDLRRGGREGVEQVQKLDGIVKTQLENGSNILFYPSGHITMDGKENIGNRRMAYNASKILPEHTRVVATEIHGLWGSRWSNYGRTRTAPMVPMLVKSFKFIVLLRFLFVKKRAVNIRFTDITDSFREWSSLPRQAFNAKMEEFYNREEDPLVLTKI
;
A
#
# COMPACT_ATOMS: atom_id res chain seq x y z
N MET A 1 15.93 8.77 -18.30
CA MET A 1 16.99 7.73 -18.30
C MET A 1 16.59 6.36 -17.70
N LYS A 2 15.62 6.26 -16.77
CA LYS A 2 15.33 5.01 -16.01
C LYS A 2 14.59 3.87 -16.77
N ILE A 3 13.77 4.14 -17.79
CA ILE A 3 12.99 3.08 -18.49
C ILE A 3 13.88 2.14 -19.33
N ARG A 4 14.95 2.66 -19.93
CA ARG A 4 15.84 1.88 -20.81
C ARG A 4 16.55 0.75 -20.06
N GLN A 5 16.78 0.91 -18.76
CA GLN A 5 17.41 -0.11 -17.90
C GLN A 5 16.51 -1.35 -17.71
N PHE A 6 15.18 -1.16 -17.67
CA PHE A 6 14.22 -2.24 -17.47
C PHE A 6 13.73 -2.89 -18.77
N PHE A 7 14.12 -2.35 -19.93
CA PHE A 7 13.58 -2.77 -21.23
C PHE A 7 13.68 -4.28 -21.48
N SER A 8 14.86 -4.86 -21.23
CA SER A 8 15.07 -6.31 -21.36
C SER A 8 14.18 -7.13 -20.42
N LEU A 9 13.97 -6.67 -19.19
CA LEU A 9 13.12 -7.35 -18.23
C LEU A 9 11.64 -7.28 -18.65
N TYR A 10 11.19 -6.11 -19.12
CA TYR A 10 9.82 -5.93 -19.60
C TYR A 10 9.52 -6.79 -20.83
N LEU A 11 10.44 -6.84 -21.80
CA LEU A 11 10.30 -7.69 -22.97
C LEU A 11 10.32 -9.19 -22.63
N THR A 12 11.21 -9.60 -21.73
CA THR A 12 11.23 -10.98 -21.23
C THR A 12 9.89 -11.36 -20.59
N ASN A 13 9.30 -10.43 -19.82
CA ASN A 13 8.03 -10.63 -19.14
C ASN A 13 6.84 -10.67 -20.10
N ILE A 14 6.70 -9.70 -21.02
CA ILE A 14 5.57 -9.68 -21.97
C ILE A 14 5.56 -10.93 -22.84
N PHE A 15 6.70 -11.35 -23.40
CA PHE A 15 6.75 -12.56 -24.23
C PHE A 15 6.44 -13.82 -23.43
N GLY A 16 6.88 -13.92 -22.17
CA GLY A 16 6.48 -15.04 -21.32
C GLY A 16 4.99 -15.08 -21.03
N VAL A 17 4.44 -13.96 -20.55
CA VAL A 17 3.01 -13.88 -20.21
C VAL A 17 2.13 -14.06 -21.44
N MET A 18 2.57 -13.58 -22.61
CA MET A 18 1.90 -13.77 -23.88
C MET A 18 1.88 -15.24 -24.29
N ASN A 19 3.00 -15.94 -24.17
CA ASN A 19 3.08 -17.37 -24.49
C ASN A 19 2.24 -18.23 -23.54
N ASP A 20 2.32 -17.95 -22.24
CA ASP A 20 1.50 -18.53 -21.17
C ASP A 20 0.00 -18.48 -21.53
N GLN A 21 -0.51 -17.28 -21.84
CA GLN A 21 -1.93 -17.10 -22.16
C GLN A 21 -2.29 -17.66 -23.53
N MET A 22 -1.40 -17.57 -24.52
CA MET A 22 -1.64 -18.09 -25.86
C MET A 22 -1.76 -19.61 -25.83
N LEU A 23 -0.81 -20.30 -25.19
CA LEU A 23 -0.82 -21.76 -25.01
C LEU A 23 -2.10 -22.20 -24.29
N LYS A 24 -2.41 -21.61 -23.13
CA LYS A 24 -3.61 -21.96 -22.38
C LYS A 24 -4.88 -21.77 -23.22
N THR A 25 -5.01 -20.61 -23.87
CA THR A 25 -6.20 -20.29 -24.67
C THR A 25 -6.36 -21.25 -25.85
N LEU A 26 -5.26 -21.52 -26.56
CA LEU A 26 -5.26 -22.41 -27.71
C LEU A 26 -5.59 -23.85 -27.29
N VAL A 27 -5.00 -24.37 -26.21
CA VAL A 27 -5.38 -25.68 -25.67
C VAL A 27 -6.84 -25.71 -25.26
N CYS A 28 -7.37 -24.68 -24.59
CA CYS A 28 -8.78 -24.64 -24.19
C CYS A 28 -9.76 -24.75 -25.37
N PHE A 29 -9.47 -24.07 -26.49
CA PHE A 29 -10.37 -24.07 -27.65
C PHE A 29 -10.19 -25.32 -28.52
N VAL A 30 -8.95 -25.73 -28.80
CA VAL A 30 -8.67 -26.87 -29.67
C VAL A 30 -8.92 -28.19 -28.94
N ALA A 31 -8.57 -28.33 -27.66
CA ALA A 31 -8.84 -29.57 -26.93
C ALA A 31 -10.34 -29.85 -26.74
N ALA A 32 -11.18 -28.80 -26.78
CA ALA A 32 -12.62 -28.94 -26.73
C ALA A 32 -13.22 -29.56 -28.00
N THR A 33 -12.48 -29.58 -29.13
CA THR A 33 -12.94 -30.21 -30.38
C THR A 33 -12.51 -31.67 -30.50
N TRP A 34 -11.58 -32.14 -29.65
CA TRP A 34 -11.05 -33.51 -29.70
C TRP A 34 -11.88 -34.55 -28.96
N THR A 35 -12.84 -34.14 -28.13
CA THR A 35 -13.63 -35.07 -27.30
C THR A 35 -15.05 -34.58 -27.09
N ASP A 36 -16.00 -35.51 -27.24
CA ASP A 36 -17.39 -35.29 -26.81
C ASP A 36 -17.63 -35.76 -25.36
N LYS A 37 -16.66 -36.48 -24.76
CA LYS A 37 -16.81 -37.07 -23.40
C LYS A 37 -16.80 -36.05 -22.27
N PHE A 38 -16.20 -34.89 -22.49
CA PHE A 38 -16.04 -33.87 -21.46
C PHE A 38 -16.59 -32.55 -21.99
N ASP A 39 -17.47 -31.92 -21.21
CA ASP A 39 -18.00 -30.62 -21.57
C ASP A 39 -16.87 -29.57 -21.64
N LYS A 40 -17.03 -28.62 -22.56
CA LYS A 40 -16.08 -27.50 -22.76
C LYS A 40 -15.74 -26.77 -21.46
N THR A 41 -16.74 -26.58 -20.59
CA THR A 41 -16.57 -25.94 -19.27
C THR A 41 -15.62 -26.71 -18.36
N THR A 42 -15.68 -28.04 -18.39
CA THR A 42 -14.81 -28.94 -17.61
C THR A 42 -13.37 -28.85 -18.09
N ILE A 43 -13.16 -28.87 -19.41
CA ILE A 43 -11.82 -28.75 -20.03
C ILE A 43 -11.20 -27.39 -19.69
N VAL A 44 -11.93 -26.29 -19.89
CA VAL A 44 -11.45 -24.93 -19.59
C VAL A 44 -11.09 -24.78 -18.10
N SER A 45 -11.92 -25.33 -17.21
CA SER A 45 -11.66 -25.30 -15.76
C SER A 45 -10.44 -26.13 -15.39
N ALA A 46 -10.25 -27.30 -15.99
CA ALA A 46 -9.08 -28.15 -15.77
C ALA A 46 -7.79 -27.46 -16.23
N MET A 47 -7.79 -26.81 -17.40
CA MET A 47 -6.63 -26.06 -17.90
C MET A 47 -6.29 -24.84 -17.03
N ALA A 48 -7.31 -24.11 -16.56
CA ALA A 48 -7.12 -23.03 -15.62
C ALA A 48 -6.52 -23.52 -14.29
N ALA A 49 -7.02 -24.64 -13.75
CA ALA A 49 -6.49 -25.26 -12.54
C ALA A 49 -5.05 -25.75 -12.72
N ALA A 50 -4.74 -26.42 -13.84
CA ALA A 50 -3.40 -26.92 -14.17
C ALA A 50 -2.36 -25.78 -14.18
N MET A 51 -2.74 -24.60 -14.66
CA MET A 51 -1.86 -23.44 -14.70
C MET A 51 -1.69 -22.77 -13.32
N VAL A 52 -2.73 -22.77 -12.48
CA VAL A 52 -2.76 -22.04 -11.19
C VAL A 52 -2.22 -22.86 -10.02
N LEU A 53 -2.55 -24.15 -9.92
CA LEU A 53 -2.17 -25.01 -8.79
C LEU A 53 -0.66 -25.02 -8.49
N PRO A 54 0.25 -25.03 -9.48
CA PRO A 54 1.68 -24.95 -9.23
C PRO A 54 2.11 -23.77 -8.35
N TYR A 55 1.47 -22.61 -8.50
CA TYR A 55 1.80 -21.44 -7.70
C TYR A 55 1.54 -21.65 -6.20
N ILE A 56 0.57 -22.49 -5.82
CA ILE A 56 0.27 -22.76 -4.42
C ILE A 56 1.31 -23.73 -3.84
N PHE A 57 1.61 -24.82 -4.56
CA PHE A 57 2.48 -25.87 -4.05
C PHE A 57 3.98 -25.56 -4.17
N LEU A 58 4.40 -24.83 -5.20
CA LEU A 58 5.81 -24.56 -5.47
C LEU A 58 6.30 -23.20 -4.97
N SER A 59 5.44 -22.33 -4.45
CA SER A 59 5.86 -21.06 -3.85
C SER A 59 6.97 -21.22 -2.78
N PRO A 60 6.95 -22.21 -1.87
CA PRO A 60 8.05 -22.44 -0.92
C PRO A 60 9.38 -22.71 -1.62
N LEU A 61 9.37 -23.48 -2.71
CA LEU A 61 10.57 -23.78 -3.50
C LEU A 61 11.05 -22.54 -4.25
N ALA A 62 10.12 -21.78 -4.84
CA ALA A 62 10.42 -20.53 -5.54
C ALA A 62 11.10 -19.49 -4.63
N GLY A 63 10.71 -19.42 -3.35
CA GLY A 63 11.35 -18.56 -2.35
C GLY A 63 12.80 -18.96 -2.01
N LYS A 64 13.13 -20.25 -2.10
CA LYS A 64 14.47 -20.79 -1.82
C LYS A 64 15.44 -20.72 -2.99
N LEU A 65 14.97 -20.79 -4.23
CA LEU A 65 15.84 -20.85 -5.41
C LEU A 65 16.95 -19.78 -5.43
N PRO A 66 16.70 -18.52 -5.02
CA PRO A 66 17.72 -17.47 -5.00
C PRO A 66 18.86 -17.67 -3.99
N HIS A 67 18.70 -18.61 -3.05
CA HIS A 67 19.78 -19.04 -2.16
C HIS A 67 20.84 -19.85 -2.92
N PHE A 68 20.40 -20.74 -3.82
CA PHE A 68 21.29 -21.63 -4.58
C PHE A 68 21.77 -21.01 -5.90
N PHE A 69 20.94 -20.18 -6.52
CA PHE A 69 21.20 -19.63 -7.85
C PHE A 69 20.97 -18.13 -7.90
N ARG A 70 21.71 -17.45 -8.77
CA ARG A 70 21.44 -16.05 -9.12
C ARG A 70 20.03 -15.91 -9.71
N LYS A 71 19.30 -14.85 -9.35
CA LYS A 71 17.96 -14.51 -9.86
C LYS A 71 17.94 -14.48 -11.39
N LYS A 72 18.95 -13.89 -12.04
CA LYS A 72 19.07 -13.92 -13.51
C LYS A 72 19.20 -15.35 -14.05
N LYS A 73 19.98 -16.21 -13.40
CA LYS A 73 20.14 -17.61 -13.82
C LYS A 73 18.80 -18.36 -13.73
N ILE A 74 18.02 -18.11 -12.67
CA ILE A 74 16.68 -18.69 -12.51
C ILE A 74 15.77 -18.26 -13.68
N VAL A 75 15.73 -16.97 -14.01
CA VAL A 75 14.91 -16.44 -15.12
C VAL A 75 15.36 -17.05 -16.46
N ASN A 76 16.66 -17.09 -16.74
CA ASN A 76 17.17 -17.61 -18.00
C ASN A 76 16.92 -19.12 -18.15
N THR A 77 17.13 -19.90 -17.09
CA THR A 77 16.83 -21.33 -17.10
C THR A 77 15.33 -21.57 -17.28
N ALA A 78 14.48 -20.81 -16.60
CA ALA A 78 13.03 -20.92 -16.77
C ALA A 78 12.61 -20.62 -18.22
N LYS A 79 13.20 -19.60 -18.85
CA LYS A 79 12.97 -19.28 -20.27
C LYS A 79 13.52 -20.35 -21.22
N LEU A 80 14.62 -21.00 -20.86
CA LEU A 80 15.16 -22.12 -21.65
C LEU A 80 14.23 -23.34 -21.58
N CYS A 81 13.67 -23.64 -20.39
CA CYS A 81 12.69 -24.70 -20.19
C CYS A 81 11.37 -24.46 -20.94
N GLU A 82 11.09 -23.24 -21.39
CA GLU A 82 9.89 -22.91 -22.15
C GLU A 82 9.86 -23.64 -23.51
N LEU A 83 11.02 -23.78 -24.18
CA LEU A 83 11.12 -24.45 -25.49
C LEU A 83 10.70 -25.94 -25.47
N PRO A 84 11.21 -26.80 -24.56
CA PRO A 84 10.74 -28.18 -24.48
C PRO A 84 9.27 -28.27 -24.04
N ILE A 85 8.75 -27.32 -23.26
CA ILE A 85 7.31 -27.26 -22.93
C ILE A 85 6.49 -26.99 -24.19
N MET A 86 6.93 -26.06 -25.05
CA MET A 86 6.30 -25.81 -26.36
C MET A 86 6.36 -27.05 -27.26
N LEU A 87 7.44 -27.83 -27.21
CA LEU A 87 7.52 -29.09 -27.94
C LEU A 87 6.44 -30.08 -27.47
N ILE A 88 6.26 -30.24 -26.14
CA ILE A 88 5.21 -31.09 -25.58
C ILE A 88 3.83 -30.59 -25.98
N ALA A 89 3.61 -29.27 -25.98
CA ALA A 89 2.35 -28.68 -26.45
C ALA A 89 2.06 -29.04 -27.91
N VAL A 90 3.05 -28.85 -28.80
CA VAL A 90 2.94 -29.18 -30.24
C VAL A 90 2.69 -30.67 -30.45
N LEU A 91 3.35 -31.55 -29.69
CA LEU A 91 3.05 -32.98 -29.73
C LEU A 91 1.62 -33.28 -29.25
N GLY A 92 1.14 -32.56 -28.25
CA GLY A 92 -0.25 -32.65 -27.79
C GLY A 92 -1.26 -32.28 -28.88
N PHE A 93 -0.98 -31.22 -29.65
CA PHE A 93 -1.80 -30.84 -30.81
C PHE A 93 -1.68 -31.85 -31.96
N TYR A 94 -0.49 -32.36 -32.24
CA TYR A 94 -0.26 -33.35 -33.30
C TYR A 94 -0.97 -34.68 -33.04
N PHE A 95 -0.97 -35.15 -31.79
CA PHE A 95 -1.64 -36.39 -31.39
C PHE A 95 -3.09 -36.20 -30.94
N GLU A 96 -3.61 -34.97 -30.97
CA GLU A 96 -4.93 -34.60 -30.48
C GLU A 96 -5.22 -35.12 -29.06
N ASN A 97 -4.18 -35.14 -28.22
CA ASN A 97 -4.24 -35.78 -26.90
C ASN A 97 -4.33 -34.73 -25.80
N ILE A 98 -5.52 -34.65 -25.20
CA ILE A 98 -5.85 -33.72 -24.10
C ILE A 98 -4.87 -33.87 -22.92
N GLY A 99 -4.47 -35.09 -22.59
CA GLY A 99 -3.54 -35.36 -21.49
C GLY A 99 -2.16 -34.76 -21.74
N ILE A 100 -1.63 -34.87 -22.96
CA ILE A 100 -0.34 -34.27 -23.33
C ILE A 100 -0.45 -32.74 -23.35
N ALA A 101 -1.51 -32.18 -23.95
CA ALA A 101 -1.73 -30.74 -23.97
C ALA A 101 -1.90 -30.16 -22.55
N MET A 102 -2.66 -30.83 -21.68
CA MET A 102 -2.81 -30.47 -20.27
C MET A 102 -1.48 -30.56 -19.51
N THR A 103 -0.65 -31.56 -19.82
CA THR A 103 0.69 -31.69 -19.25
C THR A 103 1.56 -30.51 -19.64
N ALA A 104 1.49 -30.03 -20.89
CA ALA A 104 2.21 -28.83 -21.31
C ALA A 104 1.75 -27.58 -20.53
N VAL A 105 0.44 -27.38 -20.36
CA VAL A 105 -0.12 -26.27 -19.55
C VAL A 105 0.31 -26.36 -18.09
N LEU A 106 0.31 -27.55 -17.50
CA LEU A 106 0.79 -27.80 -16.14
C LEU A 106 2.28 -27.47 -16.00
N LEU A 107 3.12 -27.94 -16.94
CA LEU A 107 4.55 -27.65 -16.96
C LEU A 107 4.83 -26.15 -17.13
N MET A 108 4.03 -25.46 -17.93
CA MET A 108 4.11 -24.00 -18.04
C MET A 108 3.78 -23.32 -16.70
N GLY A 109 2.72 -23.75 -16.01
CA GLY A 109 2.38 -23.27 -14.67
C GLY A 109 3.49 -23.54 -13.64
N LEU A 110 4.09 -24.73 -13.66
CA LEU A 110 5.22 -25.11 -12.81
C LEU A 110 6.41 -24.18 -13.05
N GLN A 111 6.78 -23.97 -14.31
CA GLN A 111 7.84 -23.05 -14.69
C GLN A 111 7.53 -21.62 -14.20
N SER A 112 6.35 -21.08 -14.53
CA SER A 112 5.96 -19.71 -14.17
C SER A 112 5.88 -19.46 -12.67
N SER A 113 5.46 -20.46 -11.88
CA SER A 113 5.46 -20.38 -10.42
C SER A 113 6.85 -20.23 -9.80
N LEU A 114 7.86 -20.93 -10.35
CA LEU A 114 9.21 -20.99 -9.77
C LEU A 114 10.02 -19.73 -10.04
N PHE A 115 9.86 -19.11 -11.21
CA PHE A 115 10.66 -17.92 -11.56
C PHE A 115 9.95 -16.58 -11.26
N SER A 116 8.64 -16.59 -10.97
CA SER A 116 7.87 -15.35 -10.69
C SER A 116 8.47 -14.52 -9.54
N PRO A 117 8.84 -15.07 -8.37
CA PRO A 117 9.49 -14.26 -7.32
C PRO A 117 10.82 -13.64 -7.79
N ALA A 118 11.63 -14.41 -8.53
CA ALA A 118 12.94 -13.96 -9.01
C ALA A 118 12.82 -12.81 -10.03
N LYS A 119 11.87 -12.87 -10.98
CA LYS A 119 11.69 -11.78 -11.98
C LYS A 119 11.27 -10.47 -11.33
N TYR A 120 10.43 -10.51 -10.30
CA TYR A 120 10.04 -9.30 -9.56
C TYR A 120 11.17 -8.82 -8.64
N GLY A 121 11.93 -9.74 -8.04
CA GLY A 121 13.11 -9.41 -7.25
C GLY A 121 14.21 -8.68 -8.04
N LEU A 122 14.33 -8.94 -9.35
CA LEU A 122 15.28 -8.24 -10.23
C LEU A 122 14.97 -6.74 -10.40
N ILE A 123 13.73 -6.29 -10.14
CA ILE A 123 13.37 -4.88 -10.31
C ILE A 123 14.18 -4.00 -9.35
N LYS A 124 14.35 -4.43 -8.10
CA LYS A 124 15.20 -3.76 -7.12
C LYS A 124 16.67 -3.81 -7.52
N ASP A 125 17.14 -4.95 -8.03
CA ASP A 125 18.53 -5.17 -8.44
C ASP A 125 18.93 -4.38 -9.71
N ILE A 126 17.97 -3.99 -10.56
CA ILE A 126 18.22 -3.19 -11.78
C ILE A 126 18.10 -1.70 -11.51
N GLY A 127 17.06 -1.27 -10.79
CA GLY A 127 16.70 0.15 -10.67
C GLY A 127 17.09 0.83 -9.37
N GLY A 128 17.58 0.08 -8.38
CA GLY A 128 17.74 0.55 -7.01
C GLY A 128 16.42 1.04 -6.40
N GLU A 129 16.47 1.64 -5.20
CA GLU A 129 15.26 2.06 -4.48
C GLU A 129 14.42 3.10 -5.24
N GLU A 130 15.07 3.99 -5.98
CA GLU A 130 14.39 5.03 -6.74
C GLU A 130 13.70 4.51 -8.01
N GLY A 131 14.17 3.40 -8.57
CA GLY A 131 13.65 2.78 -9.78
C GLY A 131 12.48 1.85 -9.54
N ILE A 132 12.28 1.38 -8.30
CA ILE A 132 11.29 0.34 -7.94
C ILE A 132 9.91 0.64 -8.50
N SER A 133 9.38 1.86 -8.32
CA SER A 133 8.00 2.09 -8.71
C SER A 133 7.77 2.17 -10.22
N MET A 134 8.72 2.74 -10.96
CA MET A 134 8.63 2.76 -12.42
C MET A 134 8.84 1.34 -12.97
N GLY A 135 9.78 0.60 -12.38
CA GLY A 135 10.03 -0.81 -12.60
C GLY A 135 8.76 -1.67 -12.44
N MET A 136 8.10 -1.54 -11.30
CA MET A 136 6.84 -2.25 -11.01
C MET A 136 5.70 -1.84 -11.94
N GLY A 137 5.48 -0.54 -12.12
CA GLY A 137 4.43 -0.05 -13.00
C GLY A 137 4.58 -0.55 -14.44
N GLY A 138 5.82 -0.55 -14.96
CA GLY A 138 6.12 -1.11 -16.27
C GLY A 138 5.96 -2.63 -16.33
N MET A 139 6.53 -3.36 -15.36
CA MET A 139 6.46 -4.82 -15.33
C MET A 139 5.01 -5.33 -15.37
N GLU A 140 4.14 -4.71 -14.57
CA GLU A 140 2.71 -5.03 -14.52
C GLU A 140 1.99 -4.63 -15.81
N ALA A 141 2.22 -3.43 -16.32
CA ALA A 141 1.60 -2.97 -17.57
C ALA A 141 1.92 -3.91 -18.75
N PHE A 142 3.19 -4.31 -18.89
CA PHE A 142 3.60 -5.27 -19.92
C PHE A 142 3.05 -6.68 -19.68
N ALA A 143 2.82 -7.08 -18.42
CA ALA A 143 2.15 -8.35 -18.11
C ALA A 143 0.68 -8.32 -18.57
N PHE A 144 -0.10 -7.29 -18.21
CA PHE A 144 -1.50 -7.16 -18.64
C PHE A 144 -1.64 -7.07 -20.16
N LEU A 145 -0.75 -6.32 -20.81
CA LEU A 145 -0.71 -6.26 -22.27
C LEU A 145 -0.40 -7.64 -22.88
N GLY A 146 0.59 -8.36 -22.33
CA GLY A 146 0.93 -9.71 -22.77
C GLY A 146 -0.23 -10.69 -22.59
N MET A 147 -0.97 -10.61 -21.48
CA MET A 147 -2.15 -11.45 -21.27
C MET A 147 -3.22 -11.21 -22.32
N LEU A 148 -3.50 -9.94 -22.64
CA LEU A 148 -4.48 -9.57 -23.65
C LEU A 148 -4.05 -10.06 -25.04
N VAL A 149 -2.83 -9.73 -25.47
CA VAL A 149 -2.33 -10.11 -26.80
C VAL A 149 -2.25 -11.62 -26.94
N GLY A 150 -1.77 -12.32 -25.91
CA GLY A 150 -1.68 -13.79 -25.92
C GLY A 150 -3.03 -14.47 -26.02
N THR A 151 -4.03 -14.00 -25.25
CA THR A 151 -5.39 -14.55 -25.30
C THR A 151 -6.04 -14.34 -26.66
N VAL A 152 -5.93 -13.12 -27.23
CA VAL A 152 -6.49 -12.81 -28.55
C VAL A 152 -5.78 -13.62 -29.65
N ALA A 153 -4.44 -13.67 -29.64
CA ALA A 153 -3.68 -14.46 -30.59
C ALA A 153 -4.05 -15.95 -30.51
N GLY A 154 -4.14 -16.51 -29.31
CA GLY A 154 -4.52 -17.91 -29.11
C GLY A 154 -5.93 -18.22 -29.62
N SER A 155 -6.89 -17.31 -29.43
CA SER A 155 -8.25 -17.45 -29.94
C SER A 155 -8.33 -17.36 -31.46
N ILE A 156 -7.64 -16.42 -32.09
CA ILE A 156 -7.62 -16.31 -33.56
C ILE A 156 -6.94 -17.53 -34.17
N MET A 157 -5.85 -17.99 -33.55
CA MET A 157 -5.15 -19.18 -34.00
C MET A 157 -6.02 -20.43 -33.88
N SER A 158 -6.82 -20.58 -32.82
CA SER A 158 -7.67 -21.77 -32.67
C SER A 158 -8.75 -21.91 -33.75
N ASP A 159 -9.10 -20.83 -34.47
CA ASP A 159 -10.01 -20.88 -35.61
C ASP A 159 -9.33 -21.43 -36.88
N HIS A 160 -8.00 -21.44 -36.91
CA HIS A 160 -7.18 -21.95 -37.99
C HIS A 160 -6.53 -23.27 -37.58
N ASP A 161 -7.08 -24.40 -38.02
CA ASP A 161 -6.54 -25.74 -37.72
C ASP A 161 -5.20 -26.02 -38.44
N SER A 162 -4.15 -25.33 -38.00
CA SER A 162 -2.81 -25.38 -38.60
C SER A 162 -1.76 -25.59 -37.53
N LEU A 163 -1.30 -26.83 -37.40
CA LEU A 163 -0.22 -27.19 -36.49
C LEU A 163 1.06 -26.38 -36.74
N THR A 164 1.37 -26.05 -37.99
CA THR A 164 2.54 -25.24 -38.36
C THR A 164 2.43 -23.82 -37.81
N LEU A 165 1.23 -23.23 -37.85
CA LEU A 165 0.97 -21.92 -37.25
C LEU A 165 1.13 -21.97 -35.73
N TYR A 166 0.58 -23.01 -35.09
CA TYR A 166 0.68 -23.20 -33.64
C TYR A 166 2.14 -23.31 -33.20
N ALA A 167 2.89 -24.20 -33.83
CA ALA A 167 4.30 -24.41 -33.54
C ALA A 167 5.12 -23.14 -33.81
N GLY A 168 4.95 -22.51 -34.97
CA GLY A 168 5.70 -21.32 -35.36
C GLY A 168 5.55 -20.16 -34.38
N MET A 169 4.33 -19.88 -33.92
CA MET A 169 4.06 -18.81 -32.96
C MET A 169 4.53 -19.16 -31.55
N LEU A 170 4.22 -20.35 -31.03
CA LEU A 170 4.61 -20.78 -29.68
C LEU A 170 6.14 -20.77 -29.52
N PHE A 171 6.87 -21.35 -30.49
CA PHE A 171 8.33 -21.35 -30.47
C PHE A 171 8.92 -19.96 -30.76
N GLY A 172 8.33 -19.20 -31.69
CA GLY A 172 8.80 -17.85 -32.02
C GLY A 172 8.75 -16.92 -30.81
N ILE A 173 7.64 -16.92 -30.08
CA ILE A 173 7.47 -16.10 -28.88
C ILE A 173 8.40 -16.58 -27.76
N ALA A 174 8.50 -17.90 -27.53
CA ALA A 174 9.42 -18.47 -26.54
C ALA A 174 10.87 -18.08 -26.82
N ALA A 175 11.31 -18.16 -28.09
CA ALA A 175 12.65 -17.80 -28.53
C ALA A 175 12.97 -16.31 -28.31
N LEU A 176 12.02 -15.42 -28.62
CA LEU A 176 12.16 -13.99 -28.36
C LEU A 176 12.27 -13.71 -26.85
N GLY A 177 11.42 -14.34 -26.04
CA GLY A 177 11.48 -14.23 -24.57
C GLY A 177 12.83 -14.70 -24.01
N LEU A 178 13.37 -15.80 -24.53
CA LEU A 178 14.69 -16.32 -24.16
C LEU A 178 15.82 -15.36 -24.56
N LEU A 179 15.79 -14.85 -25.78
CA LEU A 179 16.79 -13.91 -26.30
C LEU A 179 16.88 -12.65 -25.41
N PHE A 180 15.74 -12.05 -25.07
CA PHE A 180 15.73 -10.87 -24.20
C PHE A 180 16.16 -11.19 -22.77
N SER A 181 15.92 -12.41 -22.25
CA SER A 181 16.35 -12.78 -20.89
C SER A 181 17.88 -12.71 -20.72
N TYR A 182 18.66 -13.12 -21.73
CA TYR A 182 20.12 -13.07 -21.67
C TYR A 182 20.67 -11.64 -21.64
N THR A 183 19.94 -10.69 -22.24
CA THR A 183 20.32 -9.26 -22.28
C THR A 183 20.11 -8.53 -20.95
N ILE A 184 19.43 -9.13 -19.96
CA ILE A 184 19.18 -8.51 -18.65
C ILE A 184 20.52 -8.24 -17.94
N LYS A 185 20.71 -7.00 -17.48
CA LYS A 185 21.85 -6.60 -16.65
C LYS A 185 21.31 -6.19 -15.27
N ALA A 186 21.76 -6.86 -14.22
CA ALA A 186 21.32 -6.63 -12.85
C ALA A 186 22.47 -6.87 -11.87
N ASP A 187 22.58 -6.02 -10.85
CA ASP A 187 23.56 -6.15 -9.77
C ASP A 187 22.91 -6.89 -8.59
N GLU A 188 23.06 -8.20 -8.57
CA GLU A 188 22.35 -9.06 -7.64
C GLU A 188 23.01 -9.15 -6.26
N THR A 189 22.26 -8.81 -5.22
CA THR A 189 22.59 -9.17 -3.83
C THR A 189 22.26 -10.65 -3.55
N LYS A 190 23.19 -11.35 -2.88
CA LYS A 190 22.97 -12.73 -2.43
C LYS A 190 21.83 -12.81 -1.41
N THR A 191 20.96 -13.79 -1.57
CA THR A 191 19.89 -14.14 -0.62
C THR A 191 20.51 -14.89 0.57
N ALA A 192 20.37 -14.35 1.79
CA ALA A 192 21.06 -14.84 2.98
C ALA A 192 20.29 -15.93 3.75
N GLU A 193 18.96 -15.95 3.69
CA GLU A 193 18.14 -16.86 4.50
C GLU A 193 17.58 -18.04 3.70
N GLU A 194 17.65 -19.23 4.30
CA GLU A 194 16.96 -20.42 3.82
C GLU A 194 15.66 -20.61 4.61
N THR A 195 14.52 -20.66 3.91
CA THR A 195 13.22 -21.00 4.52
C THR A 195 12.94 -22.50 4.43
N SER A 196 11.86 -23.02 5.00
CA SER A 196 11.48 -24.43 4.84
C SER A 196 10.84 -24.74 3.47
N ALA A 197 11.01 -25.97 2.98
CA ALA A 197 10.32 -26.45 1.77
C ALA A 197 8.88 -26.92 2.05
N ASN A 198 8.54 -27.14 3.33
CA ASN A 198 7.20 -27.56 3.73
C ASN A 198 6.24 -26.35 3.61
N PRO A 199 5.15 -26.42 2.81
CA PRO A 199 4.24 -25.30 2.59
C PRO A 199 3.67 -24.67 3.87
N PHE A 200 3.27 -25.49 4.85
CA PHE A 200 2.70 -25.00 6.10
C PHE A 200 3.74 -24.29 6.97
N LYS A 201 4.95 -24.85 7.03
CA LYS A 201 6.07 -24.25 7.77
C LYS A 201 6.51 -22.95 7.08
N PHE A 202 6.56 -22.95 5.75
CA PHE A 202 6.88 -21.79 4.92
C PHE A 202 5.91 -20.62 5.15
N ILE A 203 4.60 -20.88 5.23
CA ILE A 203 3.59 -19.85 5.56
C ILE A 203 3.88 -19.26 6.94
N ARG A 204 4.14 -20.10 7.95
CA ARG A 204 4.42 -19.64 9.31
C ARG A 204 5.71 -18.80 9.40
N GLU A 205 6.79 -19.28 8.80
CA GLU A 205 8.09 -18.61 8.76
C GLU A 205 8.00 -17.30 7.99
N SER A 206 7.44 -17.32 6.78
CA SER A 206 7.28 -16.12 5.96
C SER A 206 6.34 -15.09 6.58
N SER A 207 5.30 -15.55 7.30
CA SER A 207 4.44 -14.67 8.09
C SER A 207 5.21 -14.03 9.25
N ALA A 208 6.12 -14.75 9.90
CA ALA A 208 6.98 -14.19 10.94
C ALA A 208 7.95 -13.14 10.37
N ILE A 209 8.57 -13.42 9.22
CA ILE A 209 9.42 -12.44 8.50
C ILE A 209 8.58 -11.22 8.12
N ALA A 210 7.37 -11.40 7.58
CA ALA A 210 6.50 -10.29 7.21
C ALA A 210 6.10 -9.43 8.42
N LYS A 211 5.97 -10.03 9.62
CA LYS A 211 5.67 -9.30 10.86
C LYS A 211 6.85 -8.49 11.41
N LYS A 212 8.09 -8.83 11.06
CA LYS A 212 9.30 -8.03 11.36
C LYS A 212 9.14 -6.60 10.83
N TYR A 213 8.56 -6.47 9.63
CA TYR A 213 8.27 -5.19 8.98
C TYR A 213 6.87 -4.70 9.36
N LYS A 214 6.78 -3.76 10.32
CA LYS A 214 5.50 -3.20 10.80
C LYS A 214 4.57 -2.79 9.65
N GLY A 215 3.41 -3.45 9.54
CA GLY A 215 2.38 -3.17 8.55
C GLY A 215 2.48 -3.94 7.23
N LEU A 216 3.58 -4.66 6.95
CA LEU A 216 3.77 -5.37 5.68
C LEU A 216 2.76 -6.50 5.46
N SER A 217 2.37 -7.23 6.51
CA SER A 217 1.32 -8.26 6.40
C SER A 217 -0.02 -7.70 5.88
N HIS A 218 -0.35 -6.45 6.23
CA HIS A 218 -1.56 -5.79 5.76
C HIS A 218 -1.45 -5.36 4.30
N VAL A 219 -0.24 -5.01 3.84
CA VAL A 219 0.04 -4.72 2.43
C VAL A 219 -0.17 -5.98 1.58
N ILE A 220 0.40 -7.11 2.02
CA ILE A 220 0.26 -8.41 1.34
C ILE A 220 -1.22 -8.83 1.28
N LEU A 221 -1.94 -8.70 2.39
CA LEU A 221 -3.36 -9.05 2.45
C LEU A 221 -4.21 -8.18 1.52
N LEU A 222 -3.97 -6.85 1.50
CA LEU A 222 -4.71 -5.93 0.63
C LEU A 222 -4.42 -6.18 -0.86
N LEU A 223 -3.18 -6.51 -1.22
CA LEU A 223 -2.83 -6.93 -2.58
C LEU A 223 -3.45 -8.29 -2.96
N SER A 224 -3.55 -9.21 -2.02
CA SER A 224 -4.19 -10.52 -2.27
C SER A 224 -5.70 -10.35 -2.49
N LEU A 225 -6.35 -9.50 -1.69
CA LEU A 225 -7.75 -9.09 -1.89
C LEU A 225 -7.98 -8.37 -3.23
N PHE A 226 -7.01 -7.59 -3.68
CA PHE A 226 -7.05 -6.99 -5.02
C PHE A 226 -7.09 -8.05 -6.13
N TRP A 227 -6.29 -9.12 -6.01
CA TRP A 227 -6.31 -10.21 -6.99
C TRP A 227 -7.61 -11.02 -6.94
N TRP A 228 -8.15 -11.24 -5.74
CA TRP A 228 -9.51 -11.76 -5.57
C TRP A 228 -10.53 -10.90 -6.29
N PHE A 229 -10.52 -9.58 -6.08
CA PHE A 229 -11.43 -8.63 -6.72
C PHE A 229 -11.30 -8.67 -8.25
N CYS A 230 -10.10 -8.61 -8.80
CA CYS A 230 -9.89 -8.65 -10.25
C CYS A 230 -10.41 -9.95 -10.87
N THR A 231 -10.16 -11.09 -10.21
CA THR A 231 -10.62 -12.40 -10.68
C THR A 231 -12.14 -12.52 -10.58
N SER A 232 -12.73 -12.06 -9.47
CA SER A 232 -14.18 -12.04 -9.25
C SER A 232 -14.89 -11.26 -10.36
N VAL A 233 -14.41 -10.05 -10.65
CA VAL A 233 -14.93 -9.17 -11.70
C VAL A 233 -14.74 -9.79 -13.09
N GLN A 234 -13.58 -10.39 -13.35
CA GLN A 234 -13.34 -11.05 -14.64
C GLN A 234 -14.32 -12.20 -14.88
N LEU A 235 -14.57 -13.03 -13.87
CA LEU A 235 -15.48 -14.18 -13.97
C LEU A 235 -16.93 -13.74 -14.12
N ILE A 236 -17.40 -12.78 -13.32
CA ILE A 236 -18.80 -12.34 -13.36
C ILE A 236 -19.14 -11.60 -14.65
N LEU A 237 -18.19 -10.88 -15.26
CA LEU A 237 -18.45 -10.18 -16.51
C LEU A 237 -18.81 -11.12 -17.66
N ILE A 238 -18.28 -12.35 -17.66
CA ILE A 238 -18.57 -13.34 -18.70
C ILE A 238 -20.06 -13.67 -18.70
N THR A 239 -20.65 -13.96 -17.54
CA THR A 239 -22.07 -14.32 -17.42
C THR A 239 -22.99 -13.10 -17.35
N HIS A 240 -22.58 -12.03 -16.65
CA HIS A 240 -23.40 -10.82 -16.49
C HIS A 240 -23.66 -10.10 -17.81
N CYS A 241 -22.67 -10.03 -18.71
CA CYS A 241 -22.86 -9.37 -20.00
C CYS A 241 -23.89 -10.10 -20.88
N GLU A 242 -23.89 -11.43 -20.85
CA GLU A 242 -24.84 -12.25 -21.59
C GLU A 242 -26.24 -12.21 -20.94
N GLU A 243 -26.35 -12.56 -19.65
CA GLU A 243 -27.62 -12.74 -18.96
C GLU A 243 -28.37 -11.43 -18.68
N TYR A 244 -27.65 -10.37 -18.26
CA TYR A 244 -28.28 -9.12 -17.81
C TYR A 244 -28.24 -8.01 -18.88
N LEU A 245 -27.14 -7.89 -19.62
CA LEU A 245 -26.98 -6.86 -20.65
C LEU A 245 -27.34 -7.34 -22.06
N SER A 246 -27.65 -8.63 -22.23
CA SER A 246 -27.95 -9.24 -23.54
C SER A 246 -26.91 -8.86 -24.59
N MET A 247 -25.64 -8.91 -24.21
CA MET A 247 -24.48 -8.67 -25.06
C MET A 247 -24.07 -9.96 -25.74
N THR A 248 -23.55 -9.86 -26.96
CA THR A 248 -22.95 -11.02 -27.64
C THR A 248 -21.58 -11.34 -27.04
N ASN A 249 -21.12 -12.59 -27.20
CA ASN A 249 -19.78 -13.00 -26.76
C ASN A 249 -18.66 -12.09 -27.31
N THR A 250 -18.80 -11.63 -28.55
CA THR A 250 -17.86 -10.68 -29.18
C THR A 250 -17.85 -9.34 -28.44
N GLN A 251 -19.03 -8.81 -28.10
CA GLN A 251 -19.14 -7.55 -27.35
C GLN A 251 -18.55 -7.66 -25.94
N THR A 252 -18.79 -8.78 -25.25
CA THR A 252 -18.16 -9.09 -23.95
C THR A 252 -16.64 -9.16 -24.09
N GLY A 253 -16.12 -9.76 -25.17
CA GLY A 253 -14.69 -9.78 -25.48
C GLY A 253 -14.09 -8.39 -25.65
N TYR A 254 -14.76 -7.48 -26.38
CA TYR A 254 -14.32 -6.09 -26.52
C TYR A 254 -14.29 -5.35 -25.17
N LEU A 255 -15.27 -5.60 -24.30
CA LEU A 255 -15.31 -5.03 -22.97
C LEU A 255 -14.12 -5.49 -22.10
N LEU A 256 -13.84 -6.80 -22.08
CA LEU A 256 -12.70 -7.35 -21.34
C LEU A 256 -11.37 -6.79 -21.88
N ALA A 257 -11.28 -6.61 -23.20
CA ALA A 257 -10.10 -6.04 -23.84
C ALA A 257 -9.86 -4.58 -23.43
N ILE A 258 -10.89 -3.72 -23.50
CA ILE A 258 -10.75 -2.31 -23.10
C ILE A 258 -10.47 -2.17 -21.60
N MET A 259 -11.01 -3.05 -20.77
CA MET A 259 -10.67 -3.11 -19.34
C MET A 259 -9.20 -3.45 -19.11
N ALA A 260 -8.65 -4.46 -19.79
CA ALA A 260 -7.23 -4.80 -19.65
C ALA A 260 -6.31 -3.66 -20.11
N ILE A 261 -6.70 -2.91 -21.15
CA ILE A 261 -6.03 -1.65 -21.55
C ILE A 261 -6.14 -0.63 -20.41
N GLY A 262 -7.32 -0.47 -19.81
CA GLY A 262 -7.55 0.38 -18.65
C GLY A 262 -6.62 0.06 -17.47
N ILE A 263 -6.48 -1.22 -17.11
CA ILE A 263 -5.54 -1.67 -16.06
C ILE A 263 -4.11 -1.31 -16.45
N THR A 264 -3.71 -1.58 -17.69
CA THR A 264 -2.37 -1.25 -18.22
C THR A 264 -2.06 0.24 -18.09
N VAL A 265 -2.98 1.11 -18.50
CA VAL A 265 -2.87 2.57 -18.36
C VAL A 265 -2.79 2.95 -16.88
N GLY A 266 -3.63 2.36 -16.02
CA GLY A 266 -3.61 2.56 -14.58
C GLY A 266 -2.27 2.20 -13.95
N CYS A 267 -1.67 1.07 -14.32
CA CYS A 267 -0.35 0.64 -13.83
C CYS A 267 0.76 1.61 -14.27
N LEU A 268 0.73 2.12 -15.49
CA LEU A 268 1.69 3.12 -15.96
C LEU A 268 1.54 4.46 -15.24
N LEU A 269 0.30 4.91 -15.01
CA LEU A 269 0.01 6.10 -14.22
C LEU A 269 0.48 5.94 -12.77
N GLY A 270 0.16 4.80 -12.14
CA GLY A 270 0.65 4.43 -10.81
C GLY A 270 2.18 4.43 -10.75
N GLY A 271 2.86 3.86 -11.76
CA GLY A 271 4.32 3.86 -11.84
C GLY A 271 4.92 5.27 -11.87
N ARG A 272 4.34 6.19 -12.64
CA ARG A 272 4.79 7.58 -12.76
C ARG A 272 4.47 8.44 -11.52
N LEU A 273 3.31 8.24 -10.91
CA LEU A 273 2.86 9.06 -9.79
C LEU A 273 3.62 8.74 -8.48
N ASN A 274 4.24 7.57 -8.37
CA ASN A 274 4.74 7.05 -7.09
C ASN A 274 6.17 7.50 -6.73
N HIS A 275 6.74 8.43 -7.49
CA HIS A 275 8.02 9.04 -7.15
C HIS A 275 7.99 9.78 -5.80
N LYS A 276 6.80 10.02 -5.24
CA LYS A 276 6.64 10.73 -3.99
C LYS A 276 6.09 9.78 -2.92
N ARG A 277 6.75 9.72 -1.75
CA ARG A 277 6.41 8.85 -0.59
C ARG A 277 4.95 8.87 -0.14
N TYR A 278 4.17 9.88 -0.55
CA TYR A 278 2.77 10.04 -0.17
C TYR A 278 1.78 9.11 -0.90
N MET A 279 2.15 8.43 -1.99
CA MET A 279 1.13 7.76 -2.80
C MET A 279 0.53 6.52 -2.14
N LEU A 280 1.31 5.81 -1.32
CA LEU A 280 0.76 4.73 -0.49
C LEU A 280 -0.30 5.25 0.51
N GLY A 281 -0.19 6.51 0.94
CA GLY A 281 -1.20 7.16 1.76
C GLY A 281 -2.53 7.40 1.04
N SER A 282 -2.51 7.45 -0.29
CA SER A 282 -3.69 7.62 -1.14
C SER A 282 -4.38 6.31 -1.50
N VAL A 283 -3.71 5.15 -1.36
CA VAL A 283 -4.22 3.83 -1.77
C VAL A 283 -5.65 3.58 -1.28
N PRO A 284 -5.99 3.81 0.00
CA PRO A 284 -7.36 3.53 0.41
C PRO A 284 -8.43 4.44 -0.17
N ARG A 285 -8.09 5.68 -0.57
CA ARG A 285 -9.06 6.54 -1.26
C ARG A 285 -9.35 6.00 -2.64
N ILE A 286 -8.32 5.53 -3.33
CA ILE A 286 -8.43 4.91 -4.64
C ILE A 286 -9.26 3.62 -4.53
N GLY A 287 -9.01 2.81 -3.50
CA GLY A 287 -9.79 1.58 -3.26
C GLY A 287 -11.24 1.84 -2.85
N VAL A 288 -11.51 2.86 -2.02
CA VAL A 288 -12.89 3.30 -1.71
C VAL A 288 -13.58 3.85 -2.95
N LEU A 289 -12.87 4.62 -3.79
CA LEU A 289 -13.42 5.12 -5.06
C LEU A 289 -13.77 3.96 -6.01
N ALA A 290 -12.88 2.99 -6.19
CA ALA A 290 -13.14 1.80 -7.00
C ALA A 290 -14.33 1.01 -6.45
N GLY A 291 -14.42 0.83 -5.13
CA GLY A 291 -15.55 0.17 -4.49
C GLY A 291 -16.86 0.93 -4.66
N LEU A 292 -16.86 2.26 -4.54
CA LEU A 292 -18.03 3.10 -4.81
C LEU A 292 -18.47 3.02 -6.27
N LEU A 293 -17.54 3.02 -7.23
CA LEU A 293 -17.86 2.85 -8.64
C LEU A 293 -18.52 1.50 -8.90
N MET A 294 -18.12 0.43 -8.21
CA MET A 294 -18.80 -0.87 -8.27
C MET A 294 -20.22 -0.85 -7.69
N VAL A 295 -20.43 -0.13 -6.59
CA VAL A 295 -21.78 0.09 -6.05
C VAL A 295 -22.63 0.89 -7.03
N VAL A 296 -22.06 1.88 -7.73
CA VAL A 296 -22.77 2.60 -8.81
C VAL A 296 -23.12 1.64 -9.95
N VAL A 297 -22.23 0.71 -10.31
CA VAL A 297 -22.52 -0.30 -11.32
C VAL A 297 -23.72 -1.17 -10.93
N PHE A 298 -23.81 -1.55 -9.66
CA PHE A 298 -24.95 -2.29 -9.12
C PHE A 298 -26.27 -1.50 -9.15
N ILE A 299 -26.24 -0.19 -8.86
CA ILE A 299 -27.44 0.65 -8.75
C ILE A 299 -28.00 1.02 -10.13
N LEU A 300 -27.13 1.28 -11.12
CA LEU A 300 -27.56 1.78 -12.42
C LEU A 300 -28.16 0.66 -13.29
N PRO A 301 -29.40 0.82 -13.80
CA PRO A 301 -30.04 -0.18 -14.64
C PRO A 301 -29.54 -0.11 -16.08
N PHE A 302 -28.29 -0.53 -16.32
CA PHE A 302 -27.67 -0.46 -17.65
C PHE A 302 -28.45 -1.23 -18.72
N ASN A 303 -29.17 -2.29 -18.33
CA ASN A 303 -30.03 -3.05 -19.24
C ASN A 303 -31.19 -2.22 -19.82
N GLN A 304 -31.63 -1.17 -19.12
CA GLN A 304 -32.69 -0.26 -19.58
C GLN A 304 -32.18 0.88 -20.47
N MET A 305 -30.87 0.99 -20.69
CA MET A 305 -30.25 2.09 -21.46
C MET A 305 -30.22 1.85 -22.98
N GLY A 306 -31.03 0.90 -23.49
CA GLY A 306 -31.20 0.64 -24.92
C GLY A 306 -29.88 0.32 -25.64
N ASP A 307 -29.64 0.99 -26.76
CA ASP A 307 -28.45 0.79 -27.61
C ASP A 307 -27.15 1.31 -26.98
N HIS A 308 -27.24 2.22 -26.01
CA HIS A 308 -26.07 2.81 -25.36
C HIS A 308 -25.56 2.01 -24.15
N ARG A 309 -26.21 0.88 -23.81
CA ARG A 309 -25.88 0.05 -22.64
C ARG A 309 -24.40 -0.35 -22.57
N MET A 310 -23.83 -0.79 -23.70
CA MET A 310 -22.42 -1.22 -23.77
C MET A 310 -21.46 -0.06 -23.57
N VAL A 311 -21.78 1.13 -24.10
CA VAL A 311 -20.92 2.31 -24.00
C VAL A 311 -20.86 2.80 -22.56
N TYR A 312 -22.01 2.98 -21.92
CA TYR A 312 -22.05 3.46 -20.53
C TYR A 312 -21.42 2.45 -19.56
N PHE A 313 -21.77 1.17 -19.68
CA PHE A 313 -21.18 0.12 -18.86
C PHE A 313 -19.66 0.03 -19.08
N GLY A 314 -19.22 0.08 -20.34
CA GLY A 314 -17.80 0.08 -20.70
C GLY A 314 -17.01 1.25 -20.14
N ILE A 315 -17.58 2.46 -20.10
CA ILE A 315 -16.95 3.63 -19.48
C ILE A 315 -16.74 3.41 -17.97
N PHE A 316 -17.76 2.93 -17.25
CA PHE A 316 -17.65 2.65 -15.83
C PHE A 316 -16.60 1.56 -15.55
N MET A 317 -16.67 0.44 -16.27
CA MET A 317 -15.76 -0.67 -16.09
C MET A 317 -14.30 -0.31 -16.43
N THR A 318 -14.09 0.49 -17.49
CA THR A 318 -12.76 0.99 -17.85
C THR A 318 -12.23 1.97 -16.80
N THR A 319 -13.09 2.82 -16.25
CA THR A 319 -12.70 3.76 -15.17
C THR A 319 -12.31 3.00 -13.91
N ILE A 320 -13.05 1.94 -13.56
CA ILE A 320 -12.71 1.04 -12.45
C ILE A 320 -11.36 0.37 -12.73
N ALA A 321 -11.16 -0.18 -13.93
CA ALA A 321 -9.91 -0.82 -14.34
C ALA A 321 -8.68 0.11 -14.21
N ILE A 322 -8.79 1.37 -14.65
CA ILE A 322 -7.73 2.38 -14.49
C ILE A 322 -7.46 2.64 -13.00
N THR A 323 -8.53 2.85 -12.21
CA THR A 323 -8.44 3.15 -10.77
C THR A 323 -7.73 2.02 -10.01
N VAL A 324 -8.11 0.78 -10.32
CA VAL A 324 -7.57 -0.46 -9.75
C VAL A 324 -6.11 -0.67 -10.18
N GLY A 325 -5.76 -0.36 -11.43
CA GLY A 325 -4.36 -0.35 -11.90
C GLY A 325 -3.47 0.64 -11.11
N ILE A 326 -3.98 1.84 -10.80
CA ILE A 326 -3.25 2.83 -9.98
C ILE A 326 -3.13 2.35 -8.52
N PHE A 327 -4.19 1.70 -8.00
CA PHE A 327 -4.25 1.21 -6.62
C PHE A 327 -3.15 0.18 -6.29
N LYS A 328 -2.85 -0.74 -7.20
CA LYS A 328 -1.94 -1.87 -6.98
C LYS A 328 -0.47 -1.43 -6.82
N ILE A 329 0.01 -0.54 -7.70
CA ILE A 329 1.44 -0.24 -7.83
C ILE A 329 2.11 0.28 -6.54
N PRO A 330 1.50 1.18 -5.75
CA PRO A 330 2.11 1.63 -4.50
C PRO A 330 2.27 0.51 -3.47
N LEU A 331 1.36 -0.46 -3.43
CA LEU A 331 1.44 -1.60 -2.52
C LEU A 331 2.57 -2.55 -2.93
N ASP A 332 2.67 -2.86 -4.22
CA ASP A 332 3.76 -3.68 -4.77
C ASP A 332 5.13 -3.05 -4.52
N ALA A 333 5.25 -1.74 -4.79
CA ALA A 333 6.47 -1.00 -4.56
C ALA A 333 6.86 -0.96 -3.07
N GLU A 334 5.89 -1.01 -2.16
CA GLU A 334 6.14 -1.00 -0.72
C GLU A 334 6.81 -2.29 -0.24
N ILE A 335 6.42 -3.44 -0.78
CA ILE A 335 7.07 -4.72 -0.50
C ILE A 335 8.55 -4.63 -0.87
N GLN A 336 8.87 -4.14 -2.06
CA GLN A 336 10.27 -4.06 -2.53
C GLN A 336 11.11 -3.01 -1.80
N LYS A 337 10.52 -1.87 -1.43
CA LYS A 337 11.23 -0.79 -0.73
C LYS A 337 11.56 -1.16 0.71
N ARG A 338 10.66 -1.84 1.41
CA ARG A 338 10.82 -2.12 2.83
C ARG A 338 11.61 -3.38 3.14
N VAL A 339 11.44 -4.41 2.31
CA VAL A 339 12.04 -5.70 2.58
C VAL A 339 13.49 -5.68 2.12
N ASP A 340 14.38 -6.12 2.99
CA ASP A 340 15.80 -6.26 2.68
C ASP A 340 15.99 -7.16 1.47
N SER A 341 16.97 -6.86 0.63
CA SER A 341 17.17 -7.61 -0.63
C SER A 341 17.45 -9.10 -0.42
N SER A 342 17.93 -9.47 0.78
CA SER A 342 18.14 -10.86 1.22
C SER A 342 16.84 -11.63 1.46
N GLU A 343 15.81 -10.98 1.99
CA GLU A 343 14.52 -11.60 2.37
C GLU A 343 13.44 -11.39 1.28
N LEU A 344 13.69 -10.50 0.31
CA LEU A 344 12.70 -10.04 -0.67
C LEU A 344 12.05 -11.17 -1.46
N ASN A 345 12.84 -12.12 -1.98
CA ASN A 345 12.31 -13.23 -2.77
C ASN A 345 11.38 -14.15 -1.97
N ILE A 346 11.68 -14.37 -0.69
CA ILE A 346 10.84 -15.15 0.22
C ILE A 346 9.49 -14.46 0.39
N ILE A 347 9.50 -13.14 0.64
CA ILE A 347 8.26 -12.36 0.78
C ILE A 347 7.46 -12.32 -0.53
N LEU A 348 8.12 -12.20 -1.69
CA LEU A 348 7.45 -12.25 -3.00
C LEU A 348 6.81 -13.62 -3.27
N ALA A 349 7.50 -14.71 -2.92
CA ALA A 349 6.94 -16.05 -3.01
C ALA A 349 5.75 -16.26 -2.05
N TYR A 350 5.86 -15.76 -0.82
CA TYR A 350 4.76 -15.76 0.14
C TYR A 350 3.57 -14.94 -0.35
N PHE A 351 3.81 -13.76 -0.93
CA PHE A 351 2.79 -12.93 -1.56
C PHE A 351 2.07 -13.66 -2.71
N ASN A 352 2.82 -14.35 -3.58
CA ASN A 352 2.23 -15.15 -4.65
C ASN A 352 1.33 -16.25 -4.08
N LEU A 353 1.82 -17.03 -3.12
CA LEU A 353 1.04 -18.10 -2.47
C LEU A 353 -0.30 -17.57 -1.95
N ILE A 354 -0.28 -16.50 -1.15
CA ILE A 354 -1.51 -15.93 -0.59
C ILE A 354 -2.41 -15.40 -1.70
N SER A 355 -1.86 -14.71 -2.71
CA SER A 355 -2.64 -14.18 -3.83
C SER A 355 -3.37 -15.27 -4.61
N PHE A 356 -2.73 -16.41 -4.89
CA PHE A 356 -3.39 -17.50 -5.61
C PHE A 356 -4.45 -18.23 -4.80
N ILE A 357 -4.33 -18.30 -3.47
CA ILE A 357 -5.43 -18.74 -2.60
C ILE A 357 -6.63 -17.79 -2.73
N PHE A 358 -6.39 -16.48 -2.74
CA PHE A 358 -7.43 -15.48 -2.91
C PHE A 358 -8.06 -15.51 -4.32
N ILE A 359 -7.28 -15.77 -5.37
CA ILE A 359 -7.79 -15.98 -6.74
C ILE A 359 -8.76 -17.17 -6.77
N LEU A 360 -8.41 -18.30 -6.14
CA LEU A 360 -9.33 -19.46 -6.06
C LEU A 360 -10.58 -19.15 -5.23
N ALA A 361 -10.43 -18.40 -4.14
CA ALA A 361 -11.56 -17.98 -3.32
C ALA A 361 -12.55 -17.06 -4.07
N ALA A 362 -12.10 -16.33 -5.09
CA ALA A 362 -12.95 -15.48 -5.94
C ALA A 362 -13.97 -16.31 -6.71
N SER A 363 -13.53 -17.40 -7.33
CA SER A 363 -14.43 -18.33 -8.04
C SER A 363 -15.49 -18.92 -7.10
N ALA A 364 -15.08 -19.35 -5.90
CA ALA A 364 -16.02 -19.88 -4.90
C ALA A 364 -17.02 -18.82 -4.42
N THR A 365 -16.56 -17.57 -4.25
CA THR A 365 -17.43 -16.46 -3.83
C THR A 365 -18.47 -16.14 -4.88
N ASN A 366 -18.09 -16.09 -6.16
CA ASN A 366 -19.02 -15.87 -7.26
C ASN A 366 -20.07 -16.96 -7.33
N ILE A 367 -19.68 -18.24 -7.32
CA ILE A 367 -20.60 -19.37 -7.34
C ILE A 367 -21.62 -19.26 -6.18
N LEU A 368 -21.13 -18.95 -4.97
CA LEU A 368 -21.98 -18.84 -3.79
C LEU A 368 -23.00 -17.70 -3.92
N ILE A 369 -22.58 -16.53 -4.40
CA ILE A 369 -23.47 -15.38 -4.57
C ILE A 369 -24.48 -15.66 -5.69
N THR A 370 -24.03 -16.12 -6.86
CA THR A 370 -24.88 -16.34 -8.03
C THR A 370 -25.86 -17.51 -7.84
N TYR A 371 -25.60 -18.41 -6.88
CA TYR A 371 -26.55 -19.46 -6.51
C TYR A 371 -27.81 -18.90 -5.83
N PHE A 372 -27.69 -17.82 -5.05
CA PHE A 372 -28.82 -17.23 -4.30
C PHE A 372 -29.32 -15.92 -4.87
N LEU A 373 -28.48 -15.16 -5.58
CA LEU A 373 -28.74 -13.79 -6.00
C LEU A 373 -28.36 -13.57 -7.47
N PRO A 374 -29.00 -12.60 -8.16
CA PRO A 374 -28.60 -12.20 -9.50
C PRO A 374 -27.13 -11.75 -9.59
N THR A 375 -26.56 -11.84 -10.80
CA THR A 375 -25.16 -11.49 -11.09
C THR A 375 -24.79 -10.05 -10.70
N THR A 376 -25.75 -9.12 -10.67
CA THR A 376 -25.54 -7.73 -10.22
C THR A 376 -25.02 -7.63 -8.79
N TYR A 377 -25.46 -8.52 -7.89
CA TYR A 377 -25.08 -8.48 -6.47
C TYR A 377 -23.60 -8.76 -6.21
N VAL A 378 -22.92 -9.40 -7.15
CA VAL A 378 -21.46 -9.59 -7.07
C VAL A 378 -20.75 -8.23 -7.12
N PHE A 379 -21.17 -7.29 -7.96
CA PHE A 379 -20.57 -5.94 -8.00
C PHE A 379 -20.78 -5.19 -6.67
N LEU A 380 -21.95 -5.33 -6.04
CA LEU A 380 -22.20 -4.77 -4.72
C LEU A 380 -21.27 -5.37 -3.67
N PHE A 381 -21.18 -6.70 -3.63
CA PHE A 381 -20.35 -7.43 -2.68
C PHE A 381 -18.87 -7.06 -2.85
N ASP A 382 -18.34 -7.17 -4.06
CA ASP A 382 -16.96 -6.82 -4.41
C ASP A 382 -16.65 -5.35 -4.08
N GLY A 383 -17.59 -4.45 -4.39
CA GLY A 383 -17.47 -3.02 -4.08
C GLY A 383 -17.38 -2.73 -2.59
N ILE A 384 -18.25 -3.37 -1.78
CA ILE A 384 -18.24 -3.23 -0.32
C ILE A 384 -16.94 -3.80 0.26
N ILE A 385 -16.54 -5.00 -0.15
CA ILE A 385 -15.32 -5.65 0.36
C ILE A 385 -14.09 -4.81 0.03
N LEU A 386 -13.95 -4.35 -1.21
CA LEU A 386 -12.82 -3.51 -1.63
C LEU A 386 -12.77 -2.19 -0.86
N ALA A 387 -13.92 -1.51 -0.69
CA ALA A 387 -14.00 -0.25 0.05
C ALA A 387 -13.74 -0.45 1.56
N ALA A 388 -14.33 -1.48 2.17
CA ALA A 388 -14.19 -1.78 3.59
C ALA A 388 -12.75 -2.16 3.95
N TRP A 389 -12.10 -3.01 3.16
CA TRP A 389 -10.71 -3.40 3.38
C TRP A 389 -9.73 -2.27 3.12
N SER A 390 -9.98 -1.46 2.08
CA SER A 390 -9.23 -0.22 1.86
C SER A 390 -9.34 0.71 3.07
N MET A 391 -10.56 0.88 3.60
CA MET A 391 -10.81 1.67 4.80
C MET A 391 -10.13 1.08 6.03
N TYR A 392 -10.16 -0.24 6.21
CA TYR A 392 -9.47 -0.93 7.29
C TYR A 392 -7.96 -0.70 7.23
N PHE A 393 -7.35 -0.87 6.05
CA PHE A 393 -5.91 -0.63 5.83
C PHE A 393 -5.46 0.78 6.23
N MET A 394 -6.35 1.77 6.20
CA MET A 394 -6.08 3.13 6.69
C MET A 394 -5.51 3.15 8.12
N PHE A 395 -6.05 2.31 9.01
CA PHE A 395 -5.76 2.36 10.44
C PHE A 395 -4.48 1.63 10.84
N TYR A 396 -3.85 0.90 9.91
CA TYR A 396 -2.64 0.12 10.16
C TYR A 396 -1.39 0.72 9.52
N TYR A 397 -1.55 1.78 8.72
CA TYR A 397 -0.44 2.41 8.01
C TYR A 397 -0.27 3.89 8.39
N LYS A 398 0.79 4.19 9.18
CA LYS A 398 1.08 5.52 9.77
C LYS A 398 1.01 6.66 8.75
N GLY A 399 1.64 6.50 7.58
CA GLY A 399 1.67 7.54 6.55
C GLY A 399 0.32 7.83 5.90
N SER A 400 -0.55 6.81 5.79
CA SER A 400 -1.90 6.92 5.25
C SER A 400 -2.82 7.67 6.21
N LEU A 401 -2.70 7.36 7.50
CA LEU A 401 -3.40 8.07 8.55
C LEU A 401 -2.97 9.54 8.62
N CYS A 402 -1.66 9.81 8.62
CA CYS A 402 -1.10 11.17 8.64
C CYS A 402 -1.58 12.00 7.44
N TYR A 403 -1.47 11.45 6.24
CA TYR A 403 -1.89 12.13 5.01
C TYR A 403 -3.37 12.53 5.03
N ARG A 404 -4.24 11.71 5.64
CA ARG A 404 -5.67 12.01 5.76
C ARG A 404 -5.99 12.97 6.88
N VAL A 405 -5.41 12.79 8.06
CA VAL A 405 -5.55 13.76 9.15
C VAL A 405 -5.12 15.14 8.64
N ARG A 406 -3.99 15.21 7.91
CA ARG A 406 -3.53 16.42 7.24
C ARG A 406 -4.56 17.00 6.28
N ASN A 407 -5.05 16.22 5.32
CA ASN A 407 -6.02 16.71 4.34
C ASN A 407 -7.35 17.12 4.98
N PHE A 408 -7.82 16.39 5.98
CA PHE A 408 -9.05 16.68 6.71
C PHE A 408 -8.94 17.98 7.50
N ILE A 409 -7.82 18.20 8.19
CA ILE A 409 -7.54 19.46 8.87
C ILE A 409 -7.44 20.60 7.86
N ARG A 410 -6.76 20.41 6.73
CA ARG A 410 -6.60 21.43 5.67
C ARG A 410 -7.89 21.83 4.95
N LEU A 411 -9.01 21.12 5.16
CA LEU A 411 -10.32 21.58 4.70
C LEU A 411 -10.78 22.84 5.45
N HIS A 412 -10.47 22.93 6.76
CA HIS A 412 -10.95 24.01 7.64
C HIS A 412 -9.85 24.94 8.14
N TYR A 413 -8.59 24.50 8.09
CA TYR A 413 -7.44 25.26 8.55
C TYR A 413 -6.47 25.50 7.39
N ASP A 414 -6.01 26.75 7.24
CA ASP A 414 -4.91 27.09 6.35
C ASP A 414 -3.61 27.08 7.17
N ILE A 415 -2.85 25.98 7.06
CA ILE A 415 -1.65 25.77 7.87
C ILE A 415 -0.44 26.27 7.09
N LYS A 416 0.20 27.32 7.61
CA LYS A 416 1.48 27.84 7.11
C LYS A 416 2.58 27.47 8.09
N MET A 417 3.66 26.94 7.55
CA MET A 417 4.84 26.53 8.33
C MET A 417 6.02 27.39 7.92
N THR A 418 6.58 28.14 8.87
CA THR A 418 7.72 29.01 8.64
C THR A 418 8.98 28.39 9.25
N ASN A 419 10.11 28.57 8.57
CA ASN A 419 11.43 28.11 9.01
C ASN A 419 11.53 26.58 9.25
N LYS A 420 10.90 25.78 8.38
CA LYS A 420 10.96 24.30 8.44
C LYS A 420 12.37 23.73 8.41
N GLU A 421 13.32 24.48 7.85
CA GLU A 421 14.72 24.09 7.73
C GLU A 421 15.37 23.82 9.08
N ALA A 422 14.89 24.45 10.16
CA ALA A 422 15.33 24.18 11.52
C ALA A 422 15.14 22.72 11.97
N LEU A 423 14.17 21.99 11.36
CA LEU A 423 13.90 20.59 11.65
C LEU A 423 14.81 19.63 10.87
N ASN A 424 15.53 20.12 9.85
CA ASN A 424 16.44 19.29 9.07
C ASN A 424 17.74 19.09 9.83
N VAL A 425 17.87 17.92 10.46
CA VAL A 425 19.09 17.48 11.14
C VAL A 425 19.96 16.63 10.21
N PRO A 426 21.30 16.82 10.20
CA PRO A 426 22.25 15.93 9.55
C PRO A 426 22.09 14.47 9.99
N ALA A 427 22.56 13.53 9.15
CA ALA A 427 22.53 12.12 9.48
C ALA A 427 23.40 11.85 10.73
N GLY A 428 22.79 11.30 11.80
CA GLY A 428 23.45 11.03 13.08
C GLY A 428 23.13 12.04 14.19
N GLU A 429 22.46 13.16 13.88
CA GLU A 429 21.93 14.08 14.88
C GLU A 429 20.47 13.73 15.27
N ASN A 430 20.12 14.03 16.51
CA ASN A 430 18.77 13.87 17.05
C ASN A 430 18.01 15.17 17.05
N LEU A 431 16.69 15.07 16.94
CA LEU A 431 15.78 16.21 17.00
C LEU A 431 14.90 16.15 18.25
N LEU A 432 15.00 17.18 19.10
CA LEU A 432 14.09 17.43 20.21
C LEU A 432 13.13 18.58 19.86
N VAL A 433 11.85 18.28 19.70
CA VAL A 433 10.82 19.28 19.34
C VAL A 433 9.99 19.65 20.57
N LEU A 434 9.98 20.94 20.91
CA LEU A 434 9.28 21.51 22.06
C LEU A 434 8.15 22.45 21.59
N PRO A 435 6.95 21.92 21.34
CA PRO A 435 5.79 22.73 20.97
C PRO A 435 5.07 23.37 22.16
N MET A 436 4.49 24.54 21.90
CA MET A 436 3.47 25.14 22.76
C MET A 436 2.17 24.32 22.73
N HIS A 437 1.41 24.30 23.83
CA HIS A 437 0.15 23.55 23.90
C HIS A 437 -1.08 24.48 23.91
N ARG A 438 -1.57 24.84 22.72
CA ARG A 438 -2.59 25.89 22.52
C ARG A 438 -4.03 25.37 22.40
N ALA A 439 -4.17 24.15 21.90
CA ALA A 439 -5.46 23.52 21.67
C ALA A 439 -5.35 22.03 21.98
N LEU A 440 -6.37 21.26 21.59
CA LEU A 440 -6.29 19.80 21.57
C LEU A 440 -5.93 19.27 20.18
N LEU A 441 -5.96 20.16 19.17
CA LEU A 441 -5.76 19.84 17.75
C LEU A 441 -4.29 19.88 17.32
N ASP A 442 -3.46 20.60 18.06
CA ASP A 442 -2.02 20.77 17.85
C ASP A 442 -1.23 19.46 17.74
N PRO A 443 -1.36 18.43 18.64
CA PRO A 443 -0.70 17.15 18.41
C PRO A 443 -1.07 16.53 17.07
N LEU A 444 -2.36 16.60 16.68
CA LEU A 444 -2.82 16.03 15.41
C LEU A 444 -2.24 16.77 14.21
N ILE A 445 -2.11 18.10 14.29
CA ILE A 445 -1.47 18.91 13.25
C ILE A 445 0.01 18.56 13.15
N LEU A 446 0.75 18.60 14.26
CA LEU A 446 2.18 18.33 14.28
C LEU A 446 2.49 16.91 13.84
N PHE A 447 1.79 15.89 14.33
CA PHE A 447 2.04 14.50 13.97
C PHE A 447 1.75 14.22 12.49
N SER A 448 0.75 14.88 11.91
CA SER A 448 0.39 14.69 10.51
C SER A 448 1.30 15.46 9.53
N GLU A 449 1.77 16.64 9.92
CA GLU A 449 2.61 17.50 9.07
C GLU A 449 4.11 17.24 9.24
N LEU A 450 4.54 16.74 10.41
CA LEU A 450 5.93 16.39 10.72
C LEU A 450 6.19 14.88 10.66
N TYR A 451 5.31 14.13 9.99
CA TYR A 451 5.43 12.68 9.81
C TYR A 451 6.80 12.25 9.26
N ASP A 452 7.38 13.05 8.35
CA ASP A 452 8.65 12.75 7.69
C ASP A 452 9.86 12.80 8.64
N TYR A 453 9.76 13.51 9.77
CA TYR A 453 10.83 13.66 10.76
C TYR A 453 10.84 12.52 11.80
N LYS A 454 9.97 11.51 11.67
CA LYS A 454 9.91 10.32 12.55
C LYS A 454 9.84 10.65 14.05
N LEU A 455 9.16 11.73 14.40
CA LEU A 455 9.00 12.15 15.80
C LEU A 455 8.25 11.07 16.62
N GLN A 456 8.79 10.76 17.80
CA GLN A 456 8.17 9.94 18.83
C GLN A 456 7.53 10.85 19.88
N PRO A 457 6.20 10.95 19.92
CA PRO A 457 5.54 11.82 20.87
C PRO A 457 5.50 11.20 22.26
N MET A 458 5.78 12.02 23.27
CA MET A 458 5.58 11.65 24.67
C MET A 458 4.15 11.96 25.09
N VAL A 459 3.41 10.93 25.47
CA VAL A 459 1.98 11.03 25.76
C VAL A 459 1.65 10.35 27.08
N ASP A 460 0.72 10.95 27.83
CA ASP A 460 0.25 10.44 29.10
C ASP A 460 -0.41 9.04 28.97
N ALA A 461 -0.08 8.15 29.89
CA ALA A 461 -0.55 6.77 29.95
C ALA A 461 -2.08 6.61 29.90
N ARG A 462 -2.85 7.62 30.33
CA ARG A 462 -4.33 7.58 30.27
C ARG A 462 -4.88 7.44 28.87
N PHE A 463 -4.18 7.97 27.86
CA PHE A 463 -4.65 7.87 26.48
C PHE A 463 -4.61 6.42 25.96
N TRP A 464 -3.77 5.56 26.52
CA TRP A 464 -3.78 4.13 26.23
C TRP A 464 -4.97 3.37 26.81
N LYS A 465 -5.69 3.93 27.80
CA LYS A 465 -6.92 3.30 28.33
C LYS A 465 -8.02 3.18 27.26
N ASN A 466 -8.02 4.08 26.29
CA ASN A 466 -8.90 3.97 25.13
C ASN A 466 -8.21 3.10 24.06
N LYS A 467 -8.80 1.95 23.73
CA LYS A 467 -8.23 1.00 22.74
C LYS A 467 -7.88 1.65 21.40
N PHE A 468 -8.71 2.58 20.92
CA PHE A 468 -8.47 3.27 19.64
C PHE A 468 -7.30 4.24 19.73
N LEU A 469 -7.26 5.08 20.77
CA LEU A 469 -6.15 6.03 20.95
C LEU A 469 -4.84 5.29 21.26
N GLY A 470 -4.87 4.24 22.08
CA GLY A 470 -3.72 3.38 22.33
C GLY A 470 -3.16 2.75 21.05
N HIS A 471 -4.04 2.26 20.15
CA HIS A 471 -3.61 1.75 18.84
C HIS A 471 -2.93 2.83 17.99
N VAL A 472 -3.52 4.03 17.91
CA VAL A 472 -2.90 5.16 17.18
C VAL A 472 -1.56 5.54 17.81
N LEU A 473 -1.47 5.66 19.13
CA LEU A 473 -0.22 6.02 19.81
C LEU A 473 0.89 4.98 19.59
N ASN A 474 0.55 3.69 19.65
CA ASN A 474 1.47 2.61 19.32
C ASN A 474 1.94 2.66 17.85
N LEU A 475 1.06 3.07 16.92
CA LEU A 475 1.42 3.25 15.51
C LEU A 475 2.45 4.36 15.31
N PHE A 476 2.47 5.37 16.19
CA PHE A 476 3.44 6.48 16.15
C PHE A 476 4.71 6.21 16.95
N ASP A 477 4.86 5.01 17.55
CA ASP A 477 5.92 4.70 18.51
C ASP A 477 5.96 5.73 19.66
N ALA A 478 4.77 6.14 20.11
CA ALA A 478 4.63 7.12 21.19
C ALA A 478 5.20 6.56 22.50
N VAL A 479 5.96 7.40 23.19
CA VAL A 479 6.55 7.06 24.48
C VAL A 479 5.51 7.31 25.56
N GLN A 480 5.17 6.27 26.31
CA GLN A 480 4.20 6.35 27.39
C GLN A 480 4.82 7.05 28.60
N VAL A 481 4.18 8.14 29.03
CA VAL A 481 4.59 8.93 30.18
C VAL A 481 3.62 8.71 31.36
N PRO A 482 4.11 8.50 32.59
CA PRO A 482 3.25 8.41 33.77
C PRO A 482 2.39 9.67 34.00
N ASP A 483 1.25 9.54 34.68
CA ASP A 483 0.31 10.67 34.90
C ASP A 483 0.92 11.74 35.82
N LEU A 484 1.44 12.82 35.22
CA LEU A 484 2.10 13.95 35.88
C LEU A 484 1.18 14.79 36.80
N ARG A 485 -0.09 14.39 37.01
CA ARG A 485 -1.03 15.04 37.95
C ARG A 485 -1.07 14.39 39.33
N ARG A 486 -0.48 13.20 39.53
CA ARG A 486 -0.36 12.59 40.86
C ARG A 486 0.82 13.23 41.61
N GLY A 487 0.52 14.20 42.47
CA GLY A 487 1.51 14.75 43.40
C GLY A 487 1.86 13.74 44.51
N GLY A 488 3.13 13.67 44.92
CA GLY A 488 3.60 12.81 46.02
C GLY A 488 4.94 12.11 45.73
N ARG A 489 5.36 11.19 46.62
CA ARG A 489 6.57 10.36 46.47
C ARG A 489 6.56 9.50 45.21
N GLU A 490 5.41 8.93 44.85
CA GLU A 490 5.23 8.15 43.60
C GLU A 490 5.47 8.99 42.34
N GLY A 491 5.17 10.30 42.37
CA GLY A 491 5.40 11.22 41.26
C GLY A 491 6.88 11.53 41.03
N VAL A 492 7.71 11.51 42.07
CA VAL A 492 9.16 11.75 41.95
C VAL A 492 9.88 10.55 41.34
N GLU A 493 9.51 9.34 41.76
CA GLU A 493 10.05 8.08 41.22
C GLU A 493 9.64 7.87 39.75
N GLN A 494 8.42 8.29 39.39
CA GLN A 494 7.93 8.27 38.01
C GLN A 494 8.63 9.29 37.11
N VAL A 495 9.01 10.46 37.64
CA VAL A 495 9.79 11.48 36.89
C VAL A 495 11.23 11.03 36.65
N GLN A 496 11.87 10.34 37.61
CA GLN A 496 13.21 9.78 37.41
C GLN A 496 13.23 8.66 36.34
N LYS A 497 12.21 7.80 36.30
CA LYS A 497 12.04 6.82 35.21
C LYS A 497 11.89 7.50 33.84
N LEU A 498 11.19 8.63 33.81
CA LEU A 498 10.98 9.48 32.63
C LEU A 498 12.30 10.05 32.09
N ASP A 499 13.15 10.58 32.96
CA ASP A 499 14.46 11.13 32.59
C ASP A 499 15.35 10.04 31.96
N GLY A 500 15.35 8.84 32.52
CA GLY A 500 16.04 7.68 31.95
C GLY A 500 15.50 7.30 30.57
N ILE A 501 14.18 7.35 30.35
CA ILE A 501 13.57 7.05 29.05
C ILE A 501 13.95 8.12 28.01
N VAL A 502 13.87 9.41 28.34
CA VAL A 502 14.25 10.50 27.45
C VAL A 502 15.71 10.35 27.05
N LYS A 503 16.61 10.14 28.03
CA LYS A 503 18.03 9.94 27.80
C LYS A 503 18.29 8.76 26.87
N THR A 504 17.73 7.60 27.20
CA THR A 504 17.92 6.36 26.41
C THR A 504 17.41 6.53 24.99
N GLN A 505 16.26 7.19 24.79
CA GLN A 505 15.70 7.40 23.45
C GLN A 505 16.54 8.37 22.62
N LEU A 506 17.01 9.48 23.22
CA LEU A 506 17.91 10.40 22.53
C LEU A 506 19.25 9.71 22.23
N GLU A 507 19.87 9.00 23.16
CA GLU A 507 21.11 8.25 22.92
C GLU A 507 20.97 7.19 21.82
N ASN A 508 19.79 6.57 21.70
CA ASN A 508 19.48 5.59 20.65
C ASN A 508 19.23 6.19 19.26
N GLY A 509 19.32 7.51 19.08
CA GLY A 509 19.09 8.13 17.79
C GLY A 509 17.64 8.54 17.51
N SER A 510 16.76 8.51 18.52
CA SER A 510 15.32 8.80 18.33
C SER A 510 15.02 10.30 18.37
N ASN A 511 14.16 10.76 17.47
CA ASN A 511 13.62 12.12 17.50
C ASN A 511 12.42 12.19 18.45
N ILE A 512 12.44 13.10 19.42
CA ILE A 512 11.44 13.18 20.49
C ILE A 512 10.61 14.46 20.36
N LEU A 513 9.32 14.36 20.65
CA LEU A 513 8.44 15.53 20.80
C LEU A 513 7.69 15.46 22.13
N PHE A 514 7.77 16.52 22.93
CA PHE A 514 6.95 16.66 24.14
C PHE A 514 6.60 18.13 24.43
N TYR A 515 5.46 18.34 25.06
CA TYR A 515 4.98 19.67 25.44
C TYR A 515 5.59 20.10 26.78
N PRO A 516 6.38 21.19 26.85
CA PRO A 516 7.06 21.61 28.09
C PRO A 516 6.13 21.84 29.28
N SER A 517 4.96 22.43 29.04
CA SER A 517 3.94 22.69 30.05
C SER A 517 3.14 21.43 30.45
N GLY A 518 3.03 20.44 29.56
CA GLY A 518 2.25 19.22 29.75
C GLY A 518 0.73 19.42 29.87
N HIS A 519 0.21 20.62 29.56
CA HIS A 519 -1.22 20.93 29.61
C HIS A 519 -1.58 22.04 28.62
N ILE A 520 -2.84 22.04 28.17
CA ILE A 520 -3.34 23.08 27.27
C ILE A 520 -3.50 24.38 28.06
N THR A 521 -3.03 25.49 27.50
CA THR A 521 -3.19 26.83 28.08
C THR A 521 -4.65 27.19 28.40
N MET A 522 -4.85 28.03 29.43
CA MET A 522 -6.16 28.53 29.88
C MET A 522 -6.39 30.01 29.56
N ASP A 523 -5.32 30.79 29.41
CA ASP A 523 -5.34 32.23 29.16
C ASP A 523 -4.80 32.59 27.76
N GLY A 524 -4.33 31.59 27.00
CA GLY A 524 -3.71 31.82 25.71
C GLY A 524 -2.24 32.22 25.83
N LYS A 525 -1.57 31.94 26.94
CA LYS A 525 -0.11 32.02 27.08
C LYS A 525 0.47 30.66 27.45
N GLU A 526 1.70 30.39 27.04
CA GLU A 526 2.39 29.18 27.49
C GLU A 526 2.82 29.38 28.96
N ASN A 527 2.37 28.49 29.84
CA ASN A 527 2.70 28.49 31.26
C ASN A 527 3.31 27.13 31.61
N ILE A 528 4.60 27.09 31.92
CA ILE A 528 5.34 25.89 32.29
C ILE A 528 5.36 25.74 33.82
N GLY A 529 5.48 26.84 34.55
CA GLY A 529 5.44 26.88 36.01
C GLY A 529 6.53 26.02 36.66
N ASN A 530 6.15 25.13 37.58
CA ASN A 530 7.09 24.28 38.33
C ASN A 530 7.33 22.89 37.70
N ARG A 531 7.07 22.71 36.40
CA ARG A 531 7.31 21.43 35.71
C ARG A 531 8.81 21.16 35.55
N ARG A 532 9.17 19.87 35.44
CA ARG A 532 10.57 19.38 35.42
C ARG A 532 11.03 18.85 34.07
N MET A 533 10.12 18.47 33.18
CA MET A 533 10.44 17.70 31.97
C MET A 533 11.44 18.42 31.05
N ALA A 534 11.17 19.68 30.66
CA ALA A 534 12.09 20.44 29.80
C ALA A 534 13.43 20.75 30.49
N TYR A 535 13.40 21.09 31.78
CA TYR A 535 14.61 21.36 32.57
C TYR A 535 15.49 20.13 32.73
N ASN A 536 14.91 18.96 32.99
CA ASN A 536 15.66 17.72 33.10
C ASN A 536 16.25 17.32 31.74
N ALA A 537 15.46 17.45 30.66
CA ALA A 537 15.93 17.20 29.30
C ALA A 537 17.13 18.09 28.92
N SER A 538 17.17 19.35 29.37
CA SER A 538 18.32 20.25 29.10
C SER A 538 19.60 19.83 29.83
N LYS A 539 19.50 19.12 30.97
CA LYS A 539 20.66 18.60 31.72
C LYS A 539 21.24 17.31 31.15
N ILE A 540 20.44 16.55 30.41
CA ILE A 540 20.80 15.22 29.87
C ILE A 540 20.93 15.21 28.34
N LEU A 541 20.91 16.40 27.72
CA LEU A 541 20.89 16.57 26.27
C LEU A 541 22.21 16.06 25.66
N PRO A 542 22.20 15.05 24.77
CA PRO A 542 23.41 14.62 24.07
C PRO A 542 24.01 15.74 23.21
N GLU A 543 25.33 15.74 23.02
CA GLU A 543 26.05 16.78 22.27
C GLU A 543 25.54 16.94 20.82
N HIS A 544 25.06 15.85 20.21
CA HIS A 544 24.54 15.83 18.83
C HIS A 544 23.00 15.93 18.76
N THR A 545 22.37 16.64 19.70
CA THR A 545 20.91 16.86 19.70
C THR A 545 20.58 18.32 19.42
N ARG A 546 19.77 18.55 18.38
CA ARG A 546 19.20 19.85 18.04
C ARG A 546 17.87 20.05 18.75
N VAL A 547 17.67 21.23 19.33
CA VAL A 547 16.46 21.59 20.08
C VAL A 547 15.68 22.64 19.31
N VAL A 548 14.47 22.28 18.87
CA VAL A 548 13.60 23.16 18.08
C VAL A 548 12.35 23.50 18.89
N ALA A 549 12.23 24.78 19.24
CA ALA A 549 10.99 25.33 19.78
C ALA A 549 9.97 25.52 18.66
N THR A 550 8.72 25.10 18.91
CA THR A 550 7.63 25.23 17.95
C THR A 550 6.54 26.15 18.50
N GLU A 551 6.44 27.33 17.89
CA GLU A 551 5.40 28.31 18.21
C GLU A 551 4.18 28.07 17.33
N ILE A 552 2.98 28.05 17.94
CA ILE A 552 1.72 27.75 17.24
C ILE A 552 0.75 28.90 17.49
N HIS A 553 0.42 29.63 16.44
CA HIS A 553 -0.50 30.76 16.47
C HIS A 553 -1.77 30.49 15.66
N GLY A 554 -2.87 31.12 16.04
CA GLY A 554 -4.15 31.04 15.37
C GLY A 554 -5.04 29.89 15.84
N LEU A 555 -4.63 29.07 16.81
CA LEU A 555 -5.50 28.03 17.41
C LEU A 555 -6.30 28.53 18.64
N TRP A 556 -5.83 29.57 19.32
CA TRP A 556 -6.50 30.16 20.48
C TRP A 556 -7.82 30.83 20.08
N GLY A 557 -8.91 30.53 20.81
CA GLY A 557 -10.27 30.95 20.43
C GLY A 557 -10.99 29.99 19.47
N SER A 558 -10.35 28.88 19.07
CA SER A 558 -11.04 27.79 18.37
C SER A 558 -11.84 26.91 19.35
N ARG A 559 -12.80 26.13 18.83
CA ARG A 559 -13.53 25.09 19.61
C ARG A 559 -12.59 24.09 20.30
N TRP A 560 -11.36 23.96 19.79
CA TRP A 560 -10.33 23.06 20.27
C TRP A 560 -9.48 23.64 21.40
N SER A 561 -9.58 24.94 21.67
CA SER A 561 -8.90 25.62 22.78
C SER A 561 -9.73 25.62 24.07
N ASN A 562 -9.13 26.10 25.16
CA ASN A 562 -9.82 26.36 26.42
C ASN A 562 -10.41 27.78 26.52
N TYR A 563 -10.43 28.55 25.42
CA TYR A 563 -11.00 29.89 25.44
C TYR A 563 -12.46 29.87 25.92
N GLY A 564 -12.75 30.66 26.97
CA GLY A 564 -14.06 30.70 27.62
C GLY A 564 -14.44 29.43 28.40
N ARG A 565 -13.49 28.54 28.69
CA ARG A 565 -13.71 27.30 29.47
C ARG A 565 -12.88 27.30 30.75
N THR A 566 -13.45 26.71 31.80
CA THR A 566 -12.75 26.48 33.07
C THR A 566 -11.95 25.18 33.08
N ARG A 567 -12.23 24.27 32.14
CA ARG A 567 -11.56 22.96 32.03
C ARG A 567 -11.40 22.52 30.58
N THR A 568 -10.36 21.73 30.34
CA THR A 568 -10.14 21.07 29.05
C THR A 568 -11.24 20.08 28.73
N ALA A 569 -11.79 20.19 27.52
CA ALA A 569 -12.81 19.27 27.03
C ALA A 569 -12.21 17.87 26.75
N PRO A 570 -12.97 16.80 26.99
CA PRO A 570 -12.52 15.45 26.64
C PRO A 570 -12.36 15.30 25.11
N MET A 571 -11.26 14.69 24.69
CA MET A 571 -10.86 14.60 23.29
C MET A 571 -11.86 13.88 22.40
N VAL A 572 -12.32 12.70 22.81
CA VAL A 572 -13.19 11.85 21.97
C VAL A 572 -14.56 12.51 21.70
N PRO A 573 -15.31 13.02 22.71
CA PRO A 573 -16.55 13.73 22.44
C PRO A 573 -16.38 14.96 21.56
N MET A 574 -15.25 15.66 21.68
CA MET A 574 -14.98 16.85 20.88
C MET A 574 -14.66 16.50 19.42
N LEU A 575 -13.94 15.40 19.17
CA LEU A 575 -13.74 14.82 17.85
C LEU A 575 -15.08 14.47 17.18
N VAL A 576 -15.97 13.76 17.89
CA VAL A 576 -17.29 13.38 17.36
C VAL A 576 -18.16 14.61 17.04
N LYS A 577 -18.23 15.58 17.96
CA LYS A 577 -19.00 16.82 17.73
C LYS A 577 -18.47 17.61 16.54
N SER A 578 -17.15 17.73 16.41
CA SER A 578 -16.52 18.46 15.31
C SER A 578 -16.72 17.74 13.98
N PHE A 579 -16.64 16.40 13.97
CA PHE A 579 -16.92 15.62 12.77
C PHE A 579 -18.37 15.79 12.30
N LYS A 580 -19.35 15.70 13.22
CA LYS A 580 -20.77 15.97 12.90
C LYS A 580 -20.94 17.37 12.32
N PHE A 581 -20.30 18.37 12.92
CA PHE A 581 -20.41 19.76 12.47
C PHE A 581 -19.81 19.99 11.07
N ILE A 582 -18.66 19.38 10.78
CA ILE A 582 -18.02 19.41 9.45
C ILE A 582 -18.90 18.75 8.39
N VAL A 583 -19.62 17.68 8.74
CA VAL A 583 -20.56 17.01 7.82
C VAL A 583 -21.85 17.82 7.64
N LEU A 584 -22.35 18.48 8.69
CA LEU A 584 -23.60 19.26 8.69
C LEU A 584 -23.46 20.65 8.03
N LEU A 585 -22.32 21.32 8.17
CA LEU A 585 -22.06 22.62 7.56
C LEU A 585 -21.22 22.46 6.29
N ARG A 586 -21.96 22.37 5.17
CA ARG A 586 -21.52 22.39 3.75
C ARG A 586 -20.01 22.58 3.52
N PHE A 587 -19.40 21.53 2.98
CA PHE A 587 -17.98 21.29 2.69
C PHE A 587 -17.19 22.36 1.87
N LEU A 588 -17.78 23.49 1.47
CA LEU A 588 -17.19 24.41 0.47
C LEU A 588 -17.24 25.91 0.81
N PHE A 589 -18.00 26.36 1.82
CA PHE A 589 -18.29 27.80 1.98
C PHE A 589 -17.78 28.45 3.27
N VAL A 590 -17.09 27.71 4.13
CA VAL A 590 -16.53 28.25 5.37
C VAL A 590 -15.09 28.72 5.14
N LYS A 591 -14.82 30.01 5.44
CA LYS A 591 -13.46 30.57 5.32
C LYS A 591 -12.51 29.78 6.23
N LYS A 592 -11.40 29.31 5.66
CA LYS A 592 -10.38 28.57 6.41
C LYS A 592 -9.76 29.46 7.48
N ARG A 593 -9.54 28.88 8.66
CA ARG A 593 -8.86 29.53 9.77
C ARG A 593 -7.34 29.45 9.56
N ALA A 594 -6.66 30.59 9.54
CA ALA A 594 -5.21 30.62 9.40
C ALA A 594 -4.53 30.10 10.68
N VAL A 595 -3.57 29.19 10.52
CA VAL A 595 -2.73 28.65 11.60
C VAL A 595 -1.28 28.78 11.15
N ASN A 596 -0.49 29.53 11.91
CA ASN A 596 0.93 29.73 11.64
C ASN A 596 1.73 28.92 12.63
N ILE A 597 2.61 28.05 12.13
CA ILE A 597 3.52 27.24 12.94
C ILE A 597 4.95 27.68 12.59
N ARG A 598 5.66 28.22 13.57
CA ARG A 598 7.04 28.69 13.42
C ARG A 598 7.98 27.73 14.15
N PHE A 599 9.02 27.31 13.45
CA PHE A 599 10.09 26.49 14.03
C PHE A 599 11.32 27.37 14.28
N THR A 600 11.83 27.37 15.50
CA THR A 600 13.02 28.14 15.86
C THR A 600 14.03 27.18 16.51
N ASP A 601 15.24 27.14 15.96
CA ASP A 601 16.36 26.46 16.62
C ASP A 601 16.75 27.26 17.86
N ILE A 602 16.67 26.63 19.03
CA ILE A 602 17.02 27.22 20.31
C ILE A 602 18.14 26.43 20.98
N THR A 603 18.91 25.62 20.26
CA THR A 603 19.89 24.69 20.84
C THR A 603 20.88 25.40 21.77
N ASP A 604 21.46 26.52 21.33
CA ASP A 604 22.43 27.28 22.12
C ASP A 604 21.79 27.92 23.35
N SER A 605 20.66 28.60 23.17
CA SER A 605 19.92 29.22 24.28
C SER A 605 19.43 28.18 25.27
N PHE A 606 18.97 27.01 24.82
CA PHE A 606 18.50 25.92 25.68
C PHE A 606 19.64 25.34 26.53
N ARG A 607 20.85 25.23 25.97
CA ARG A 607 22.06 24.86 26.70
C ARG A 607 22.50 25.93 27.68
N GLU A 608 22.47 27.20 27.28
CA GLU A 608 22.78 28.34 28.15
C GLU A 608 21.84 28.39 29.35
N TRP A 609 20.53 28.31 29.12
CA TRP A 609 19.52 28.34 30.17
C TRP A 609 19.61 27.12 31.09
N SER A 610 20.18 26.01 30.63
CA SER A 610 20.36 24.82 31.46
C SER A 610 21.19 25.11 32.72
N SER A 611 22.06 26.14 32.71
CA SER A 611 22.84 26.57 33.87
C SER A 611 21.99 27.21 34.98
N LEU A 612 20.80 27.73 34.63
CA LEU A 612 19.93 28.45 35.53
C LEU A 612 19.18 27.51 36.48
N PRO A 613 18.75 28.01 37.67
CA PRO A 613 17.77 27.30 38.48
C PRO A 613 16.49 27.05 37.71
N ARG A 614 15.83 25.91 37.97
CA ARG A 614 14.63 25.44 37.26
C ARG A 614 13.56 26.51 37.02
N GLN A 615 13.26 27.35 38.02
CA GLN A 615 12.24 28.39 37.88
C GLN A 615 12.67 29.47 36.88
N ALA A 616 13.93 29.89 36.90
CA ALA A 616 14.48 30.85 35.95
C ALA A 616 14.57 30.25 34.53
N PHE A 617 14.95 28.98 34.41
CA PHE A 617 14.92 28.25 33.13
C PHE A 617 13.50 28.23 32.53
N ASN A 618 12.50 27.84 33.33
CA ASN A 618 11.11 27.79 32.86
C ASN A 618 10.61 29.20 32.50
N ALA A 619 10.95 30.23 33.28
CA ALA A 619 10.59 31.61 32.98
C ALA A 619 11.20 32.10 31.66
N LYS A 620 12.45 31.74 31.35
CA LYS A 620 13.09 32.07 30.05
C LYS A 620 12.40 31.39 28.87
N MET A 621 12.00 30.12 29.02
CA MET A 621 11.20 29.42 28.02
C MET A 621 9.82 30.07 27.83
N GLU A 622 9.16 30.47 28.92
CA GLU A 622 7.88 31.18 28.86
C GLU A 622 8.01 32.56 28.20
N GLU A 623 9.06 33.33 28.53
CA GLU A 623 9.38 34.61 27.88
C GLU A 623 9.59 34.43 26.38
N PHE A 624 10.33 33.39 25.98
CA PHE A 624 10.54 33.05 24.58
C PHE A 624 9.21 32.74 23.86
N TYR A 625 8.38 31.87 24.41
CA TYR A 625 7.12 31.45 23.77
C TYR A 625 6.04 32.54 23.76
N ASN A 626 6.10 33.50 24.68
CA ASN A 626 5.10 34.54 24.86
C ASN A 626 5.55 35.91 24.32
N ARG A 627 6.65 35.98 23.56
CA ARG A 627 7.21 37.21 22.96
C ARG A 627 6.28 37.87 21.94
N GLU A 628 5.51 37.08 21.22
CA GLU A 628 4.53 37.53 20.23
C GLU A 628 3.11 37.22 20.73
N GLU A 629 2.23 38.22 20.71
CA GLU A 629 0.82 38.00 21.01
C GLU A 629 0.16 37.16 19.91
N ASP A 630 -0.58 36.13 20.31
CA ASP A 630 -1.36 35.32 19.38
C ASP A 630 -2.66 36.07 19.05
N PRO A 631 -2.87 36.53 17.79
CA PRO A 631 -4.06 37.30 17.46
C PRO A 631 -5.31 36.47 17.77
N LEU A 632 -6.22 37.06 18.52
CA LEU A 632 -7.43 36.38 18.97
C LEU A 632 -8.40 36.22 17.79
N VAL A 633 -8.26 35.14 17.04
CA VAL A 633 -9.12 34.85 15.90
C VAL A 633 -10.42 34.21 16.41
N LEU A 634 -11.42 35.05 16.66
CA LEU A 634 -12.79 34.61 16.94
C LEU A 634 -13.48 34.21 15.62
N THR A 635 -13.25 32.98 15.16
CA THR A 635 -14.20 32.37 14.25
C THR A 635 -15.41 31.92 15.06
N LYS A 636 -16.58 32.57 14.88
CA LYS A 636 -17.89 32.00 15.27
C LYS A 636 -18.16 30.76 14.41
N ILE A 637 -17.46 29.66 14.69
CA ILE A 637 -17.62 28.34 14.04
C ILE A 637 -17.53 27.29 15.13
#